data_AF-A0A1C4LCU0-F1
#
_entry.id   AF-A0A1C4LCU0-F1
#
_cell.length_a   1.000
_cell.length_b   1.000
_cell.length_c   1.000
_cell.angle_alpha   90.00
_cell.angle_beta   90.00
_cell.angle_gamma   90.00
#
_symmetry.space_group_name_H-M   'P 1'
#
loop_
_entity.id
_entity.type
_entity.pdbx_description
1 polymer ?
#
loop_
_entity_poly.entity_id
_entity_poly.type
_entity_poly.pdbx_seq_one_letter_code
_entity_poly.pdbx_strand_id
1 'polypeptide(L)'
;MLELPERRRDAVEVLHRTDRWSGGRPFGVRLRPGCPLDDGDLPDGVTTVLLADPTRPAADFPGRRVLAEVTGLAEAADAVAAGAHGLLLRGGECGGRAGELSTFVLLQGVLADPRITVPVWAWGGIGPRTAAAAVAGGAAGVVLDIQLALLDEAEPDAETADALGSLDGSESVLVDGVRLLRRRGPLAPEPPADRAAAERAFAATDPALRLLPVGQDGYLAASFAARSATVAEAVRTVRDAIGRAAARPEAGAALAEGSAGARALGTRLPVAQGPMTRVSDEPDFAAAVAAEGALPFLALALADADRTRAMLGRTRDALPEGAAWGVGILGFADERVKEAQLAVVRELRPTHAVIAGGRPAQAAALEAEGISAFLHVPSPGLLRQFLAAGARKFIFEGAECGGHIGPRNSFPLWEAQTEVLRAFLAEQGPDAASELTVLFAGGIHDARSAAMAATVAAPLTEAGAAFGVLMGTAYLFTAEAVDAGAIQPLFQRRVVAAEHTDLLETAPGHATRCAASEVTRDFAALRERLTAEGVPDREIWERLERFNVGRLRVASKGVERVGDDLRAVDEERQDAEGMFMAGEVSVLRSAVTTVADLHREVTEGAADWLAGRAAAVAAPPAEQAPPPLRVAVVGMSAMFPGARDLAEFWANVVSGADSVTEVPAERWDPELYYAPDGDGERTPSRWGGFLPRIPFDPLRYGIPPASLPSIEPVQLLALEAARRALADAGYEGPGADHSRTSVIFGAEAGSDLANASTLRTVLPSYVGALPPGLDEQLPRLTEDSFPGMLANVIAGRIANRLDLGGANYTVDAACASSLTAVDAACKELVTGTSDLVLCGGADLHNGINDYLLFSSVHALSPSGRSATFDASADGIALGEGVACVALKRLADAERDGDRVYAVIDGVGSASDGRGLGLTAPRPEGQRAALNRAYANARVSPAEVGLIEAHGTGTVVGDRTELATLTEVFEEHGAAPGSCAVGSVKSQIGHTKCAAGLAGLVKTTLALYHGVRPPTLHLSRPNPAWDAGSSPFVFHTSAAPWAAEPAERIAGVSAFGFGGTNFHVVLRAHDQAPATHALDAWPAELFLFRGRDEQAAAQAVRALLDLIEQDGGHSRLRDFAHHAAVRGDRSAVRGEPVHLAVVAPSLDRLPELLRRAAAGEHA
;
A
#
# COMPACT_ATOMS: atom_id res chain seq x y z
N MET A 1 11.54 6.97 15.65
CA MET A 1 10.96 7.24 16.97
C MET A 1 12.03 7.94 17.80
N LEU A 2 11.67 8.97 18.58
CA LEU A 2 12.61 9.79 19.33
C LEU A 2 12.78 9.25 20.75
N GLU A 3 13.99 8.86 21.14
CA GLU A 3 14.27 8.41 22.50
C GLU A 3 14.51 9.61 23.43
N LEU A 4 13.74 9.70 24.50
CA LEU A 4 13.81 10.85 25.41
C LEU A 4 14.81 10.60 26.55
N PRO A 5 15.67 11.59 26.87
CA PRO A 5 16.57 11.51 28.02
C PRO A 5 15.79 11.55 29.35
N GLU A 6 16.45 11.12 30.42
CA GLU A 6 15.82 11.00 31.76
C GLU A 6 15.57 12.36 32.42
N ARG A 7 16.37 13.39 32.10
CA ARG A 7 16.19 14.73 32.68
C ARG A 7 15.09 15.47 31.94
N ARG A 8 14.03 15.88 32.68
CA ARG A 8 12.88 16.62 32.13
C ARG A 8 13.27 17.77 31.19
N ARG A 9 14.23 18.61 31.61
CA ARG A 9 14.71 19.75 30.83
C ARG A 9 15.27 19.34 29.47
N ASP A 10 16.15 18.34 29.47
CA ASP A 10 16.83 17.86 28.26
C ASP A 10 15.80 17.19 27.33
N ALA A 11 14.81 16.50 27.89
CA ALA A 11 13.76 15.83 27.13
C ALA A 11 12.80 16.81 26.45
N VAL A 12 12.37 17.85 27.17
CA VAL A 12 11.53 18.94 26.61
C VAL A 12 12.28 19.70 25.52
N GLU A 13 13.58 19.97 25.71
CA GLU A 13 14.38 20.66 24.70
C GLU A 13 14.48 19.85 23.39
N VAL A 14 14.75 18.55 23.52
CA VAL A 14 14.83 17.63 22.37
C VAL A 14 13.46 17.49 21.69
N LEU A 15 12.36 17.37 22.45
CA LEU A 15 10.99 17.36 21.91
C LEU A 15 10.68 18.60 21.09
N HIS A 16 10.93 19.80 21.62
CA HIS A 16 10.68 21.04 20.90
C HIS A 16 11.54 21.19 19.65
N ARG A 17 12.79 20.70 19.69
CA ARG A 17 13.66 20.69 18.50
C ARG A 17 13.10 19.75 17.44
N THR A 18 12.68 18.55 17.82
CA THR A 18 12.14 17.56 16.89
C THR A 18 10.79 17.99 16.32
N ASP A 19 9.91 18.58 17.11
CA ASP A 19 8.61 19.09 16.66
C ASP A 19 8.75 20.25 15.64
N ARG A 20 9.69 21.17 15.89
CA ARG A 20 10.04 22.19 14.88
C ARG A 20 10.63 21.57 13.62
N TRP A 21 11.47 20.54 13.77
CA TRP A 21 12.12 19.89 12.63
C TRP A 21 11.16 19.03 11.81
N SER A 22 10.16 18.42 12.45
CA SER A 22 9.14 17.60 11.78
C SER A 22 8.16 18.46 10.96
N GLY A 23 8.06 19.76 11.24
CA GLY A 23 7.20 20.68 10.48
C GLY A 23 5.72 20.30 10.56
N GLY A 24 5.28 19.80 11.72
CA GLY A 24 3.90 19.31 11.94
C GLY A 24 3.64 17.88 11.45
N ARG A 25 4.66 17.17 10.93
CA ARG A 25 4.53 15.74 10.61
C ARG A 25 4.48 14.90 11.89
N PRO A 26 3.64 13.85 11.93
CA PRO A 26 3.53 12.98 13.09
C PRO A 26 4.83 12.20 13.33
N PHE A 27 5.25 12.10 14.59
CA PHE A 27 6.37 11.28 15.03
C PHE A 27 6.04 10.55 16.33
N GLY A 28 6.83 9.53 16.67
CA GLY A 28 6.68 8.78 17.92
C GLY A 28 7.82 9.07 18.89
N VAL A 29 7.58 8.86 20.18
CA VAL A 29 8.57 9.00 21.26
C VAL A 29 8.72 7.72 22.05
N ARG A 30 9.92 7.46 22.60
CA ARG A 30 10.21 6.37 23.53
C ARG A 30 10.51 6.95 24.91
N LEU A 31 9.71 6.57 25.91
CA LEU A 31 9.86 7.00 27.30
C LEU A 31 10.65 5.94 28.07
N ARG A 32 11.87 6.27 28.47
CA ARG A 32 12.70 5.41 29.33
C ARG A 32 12.08 5.24 30.72
N PRO A 33 12.42 4.16 31.45
CA PRO A 33 12.04 4.04 32.86
C PRO A 33 12.48 5.29 33.64
N GLY A 34 11.59 5.84 34.46
CA GLY A 34 11.87 7.06 35.24
C GLY A 34 11.78 8.38 34.47
N CYS A 35 11.40 8.38 33.17
CA CYS A 35 11.15 9.62 32.43
C CYS A 35 9.96 10.41 33.04
N PRO A 36 10.15 11.67 33.47
CA PRO A 36 9.16 12.41 34.25
C PRO A 36 8.10 13.14 33.39
N LEU A 37 8.05 12.86 32.08
CA LEU A 37 7.15 13.53 31.16
C LEU A 37 5.78 12.86 31.14
N ASP A 38 4.73 13.68 31.12
CA ASP A 38 3.33 13.29 30.96
C ASP A 38 2.77 13.77 29.61
N ASP A 39 1.50 13.47 29.31
CA ASP A 39 0.86 13.87 28.05
C ASP A 39 0.88 15.39 27.79
N GLY A 40 0.80 16.19 28.86
CA GLY A 40 0.83 17.65 28.75
C GLY A 40 2.19 18.21 28.32
N ASP A 41 3.26 17.43 28.46
CA ASP A 41 4.59 17.78 27.97
C ASP A 41 4.82 17.38 26.48
N LEU A 42 3.96 16.53 25.91
CA LEU A 42 4.13 16.02 24.55
C LEU A 42 3.41 16.93 23.52
N PRO A 43 4.10 17.42 22.48
CA PRO A 43 3.45 18.24 21.46
C PRO A 43 2.46 17.43 20.61
N ASP A 44 1.50 18.09 19.95
CA ASP A 44 0.48 17.44 19.11
C ASP A 44 1.08 16.56 18.00
N GLY A 45 2.29 16.91 17.53
CA GLY A 45 3.03 16.11 16.56
C GLY A 45 3.41 14.70 17.05
N VAL A 46 3.37 14.43 18.37
CA VAL A 46 3.67 13.09 18.92
C VAL A 46 2.43 12.20 18.87
N THR A 47 2.29 11.37 17.84
CA THR A 47 1.10 10.50 17.70
C THR A 47 1.28 9.12 18.33
N THR A 48 2.52 8.72 18.65
CA THR A 48 2.84 7.41 19.20
C THR A 48 3.78 7.53 20.40
N VAL A 49 3.49 6.80 21.47
CA VAL A 49 4.29 6.74 22.70
C VAL A 49 4.69 5.29 22.95
N LEU A 50 5.98 4.99 23.00
CA LEU A 50 6.50 3.70 23.45
C LEU A 50 6.92 3.80 24.92
N LEU A 51 6.33 2.97 25.77
CA LEU A 51 6.65 2.86 27.18
C LEU A 51 7.71 1.77 27.37
N ALA A 52 8.93 2.14 27.75
CA ALA A 52 9.97 1.18 28.14
C ALA A 52 9.75 0.61 29.55
N ASP A 53 8.92 1.30 30.36
CA ASP A 53 8.32 0.81 31.60
C ASP A 53 6.83 0.49 31.34
N PRO A 54 6.47 -0.78 31.14
CA PRO A 54 5.11 -1.18 30.81
C PRO A 54 4.13 -1.10 31.99
N THR A 55 4.60 -0.81 33.21
CA THR A 55 3.72 -0.61 34.37
C THR A 55 2.97 0.72 34.29
N ARG A 56 3.44 1.65 33.44
CA ARG A 56 2.80 2.94 33.24
C ARG A 56 1.51 2.78 32.42
N PRO A 57 0.36 3.32 32.88
CA PRO A 57 -0.91 3.12 32.20
C PRO A 57 -0.99 3.92 30.90
N ALA A 58 -1.57 3.31 29.85
CA ALA A 58 -1.79 4.00 28.58
C ALA A 58 -2.79 5.17 28.70
N ALA A 59 -3.66 5.12 29.71
CA ALA A 59 -4.60 6.21 30.02
C ALA A 59 -3.90 7.53 30.36
N ASP A 60 -2.61 7.52 30.72
CA ASP A 60 -1.81 8.73 30.93
C ASP A 60 -1.57 9.51 29.63
N PHE A 61 -1.86 8.95 28.45
CA PHE A 61 -1.60 9.53 27.13
C PHE A 61 -2.84 9.48 26.22
N PRO A 62 -3.91 10.20 26.57
CA PRO A 62 -5.16 10.18 25.82
C PRO A 62 -4.97 10.68 24.37
N GLY A 63 -5.66 10.04 23.41
CA GLY A 63 -5.61 10.43 22.00
C GLY A 63 -4.35 10.01 21.24
N ARG A 64 -3.39 9.34 21.90
CA ARG A 64 -2.15 8.85 21.30
C ARG A 64 -2.13 7.33 21.24
N ARG A 65 -1.40 6.79 20.26
CA ARG A 65 -1.12 5.35 20.19
C ARG A 65 -0.03 4.97 21.17
N VAL A 66 -0.40 4.32 22.27
CA VAL A 66 0.54 3.83 23.29
C VAL A 66 0.96 2.39 23.01
N LEU A 67 2.26 2.15 22.90
CA LEU A 67 2.88 0.83 22.78
C LEU A 67 3.72 0.55 24.04
N ALA A 68 3.97 -0.71 24.37
CA ALA A 68 4.75 -1.09 25.55
C ALA A 68 5.87 -2.07 25.21
N GLU A 69 7.09 -1.85 25.73
CA GLU A 69 8.20 -2.80 25.66
C GLU A 69 8.03 -3.85 26.73
N VAL A 70 8.10 -5.12 26.34
CA VAL A 70 7.96 -6.24 27.28
C VAL A 70 9.01 -7.31 27.00
N THR A 71 9.46 -7.95 28.07
CA THR A 71 10.54 -8.95 28.09
C THR A 71 10.06 -10.35 28.48
N GLY A 72 8.78 -10.49 28.84
CA GLY A 72 8.18 -11.75 29.26
C GLY A 72 6.65 -11.73 29.17
N LEU A 73 6.04 -12.90 29.34
CA LEU A 73 4.58 -13.06 29.20
C LEU A 73 3.78 -12.33 30.29
N ALA A 74 4.24 -12.34 31.53
CA ALA A 74 3.57 -11.63 32.63
C ALA A 74 3.53 -10.12 32.36
N GLU A 75 4.66 -9.55 31.97
CA GLU A 75 4.78 -8.14 31.61
C GLU A 75 3.93 -7.77 30.38
N ALA A 76 3.81 -8.67 29.41
CA ALA A 76 2.91 -8.52 28.27
C ALA A 76 1.44 -8.42 28.70
N ALA A 77 0.99 -9.32 29.59
CA ALA A 77 -0.37 -9.31 30.10
C ALA A 77 -0.66 -8.07 30.95
N ASP A 78 0.29 -7.66 31.79
CA ASP A 78 0.16 -6.46 32.62
C ASP A 78 0.07 -5.19 31.76
N ALA A 79 0.88 -5.08 30.69
CA ALA A 79 0.83 -3.96 29.76
C ALA A 79 -0.53 -3.85 29.05
N VAL A 80 -1.10 -4.98 28.62
CA VAL A 80 -2.44 -5.01 28.00
C VAL A 80 -3.51 -4.62 29.02
N ALA A 81 -3.44 -5.13 30.25
CA ALA A 81 -4.34 -4.74 31.33
C ALA A 81 -4.23 -3.24 31.67
N ALA A 82 -3.04 -2.65 31.52
CA ALA A 82 -2.77 -1.23 31.66
C ALA A 82 -3.21 -0.38 30.45
N GLY A 83 -3.81 -0.99 29.42
CA GLY A 83 -4.42 -0.34 28.26
C GLY A 83 -3.49 -0.10 27.07
N ALA A 84 -2.33 -0.76 27.01
CA ALA A 84 -1.42 -0.63 25.86
C ALA A 84 -2.14 -1.05 24.56
N HIS A 85 -1.97 -0.27 23.49
CA HIS A 85 -2.55 -0.53 22.16
C HIS A 85 -1.72 -1.52 21.34
N GLY A 86 -0.57 -1.95 21.85
CA GLY A 86 0.33 -2.89 21.18
C GLY A 86 1.61 -3.14 21.97
N LEU A 87 2.31 -4.23 21.65
CA LEU A 87 3.46 -4.73 22.41
C LEU A 87 4.71 -4.87 21.54
N LEU A 88 5.88 -4.49 22.06
CA LEU A 88 7.18 -4.73 21.46
C LEU A 88 7.93 -5.76 22.31
N LEU A 89 8.11 -6.96 21.77
CA LEU A 89 8.72 -8.08 22.49
C LEU A 89 10.24 -8.07 22.32
N ARG A 90 10.97 -7.89 23.43
CA ARG A 90 12.43 -7.94 23.44
C ARG A 90 12.92 -9.32 23.86
N GLY A 91 13.39 -10.11 22.91
CA GLY A 91 13.97 -11.43 23.19
C GLY A 91 15.33 -11.38 23.87
N GLY A 92 15.80 -12.53 24.34
CA GLY A 92 17.07 -12.68 25.04
C GLY A 92 18.31 -12.37 24.22
N GLU A 93 18.19 -12.26 22.89
CA GLU A 93 19.24 -11.83 21.98
C GLU A 93 19.31 -10.31 21.77
N CYS A 94 18.33 -9.52 22.20
CA CYS A 94 18.33 -8.06 22.06
C CYS A 94 19.49 -7.42 22.80
N GLY A 95 20.03 -6.31 22.28
CA GLY A 95 20.91 -5.43 23.04
C GLY A 95 20.17 -4.62 24.11
N GLY A 96 20.84 -4.28 25.21
CA GLY A 96 20.24 -3.58 26.34
C GLY A 96 19.33 -4.50 27.15
N ARG A 97 18.19 -3.99 27.62
CA ARG A 97 17.18 -4.78 28.35
C ARG A 97 16.70 -5.94 27.46
N ALA A 98 16.78 -7.17 27.97
CA ALA A 98 16.47 -8.39 27.22
C ALA A 98 15.65 -9.37 28.08
N GLY A 99 14.77 -10.15 27.44
CA GLY A 99 14.04 -11.24 28.09
C GLY A 99 14.91 -12.46 28.36
N GLU A 100 14.38 -13.42 29.12
CA GLU A 100 15.04 -14.71 29.34
C GLU A 100 14.92 -15.63 28.12
N LEU A 101 13.75 -15.61 27.47
CA LEU A 101 13.44 -16.40 26.29
C LEU A 101 13.92 -15.69 25.02
N SER A 102 14.34 -16.45 24.01
CA SER A 102 14.67 -15.86 22.70
C SER A 102 13.44 -15.21 22.05
N THR A 103 13.64 -14.28 21.11
CA THR A 103 12.50 -13.64 20.39
C THR A 103 11.64 -14.70 19.71
N PHE A 104 12.27 -15.76 19.19
CA PHE A 104 11.61 -16.89 18.57
C PHE A 104 10.66 -17.61 19.53
N VAL A 105 11.06 -17.84 20.77
CA VAL A 105 10.24 -18.54 21.79
C VAL A 105 9.24 -17.60 22.45
N LEU A 106 9.68 -16.39 22.85
CA LEU A 106 8.85 -15.39 23.52
C LEU A 106 7.65 -14.98 22.67
N LEU A 107 7.86 -14.76 21.37
CA LEU A 107 6.79 -14.40 20.44
C LEU A 107 5.69 -15.47 20.40
N GLN A 108 6.07 -16.75 20.43
CA GLN A 108 5.12 -17.85 20.42
C GLN A 108 4.27 -17.88 21.70
N GLY A 109 4.92 -17.75 22.86
CA GLY A 109 4.22 -17.73 24.15
C GLY A 109 3.24 -16.57 24.27
N VAL A 110 3.66 -15.36 23.90
CA VAL A 110 2.80 -14.16 23.94
C VAL A 110 1.61 -14.28 22.99
N LEU A 111 1.83 -14.74 21.76
CA LEU A 111 0.75 -14.90 20.77
C LEU A 111 -0.16 -16.11 21.03
N ALA A 112 0.22 -17.02 21.92
CA ALA A 112 -0.64 -18.13 22.34
C ALA A 112 -1.53 -17.76 23.54
N ASP A 113 -1.21 -16.68 24.26
CA ASP A 113 -1.94 -16.27 25.45
C ASP A 113 -3.22 -15.51 25.08
N PRO A 114 -4.40 -15.99 25.50
CA PRO A 114 -5.69 -15.38 25.14
C PRO A 114 -5.90 -13.99 25.75
N ARG A 115 -5.09 -13.58 26.73
CA ARG A 115 -5.14 -12.24 27.32
C ARG A 115 -4.55 -11.19 26.38
N ILE A 116 -3.76 -11.60 25.39
CA ILE A 116 -3.07 -10.69 24.46
C ILE A 116 -3.91 -10.53 23.19
N THR A 117 -4.70 -9.47 23.13
CA THR A 117 -5.61 -9.17 22.01
C THR A 117 -5.12 -8.03 21.12
N VAL A 118 -3.95 -7.48 21.41
CA VAL A 118 -3.37 -6.31 20.74
C VAL A 118 -2.27 -6.74 19.78
N PRO A 119 -1.95 -5.94 18.75
CA PRO A 119 -0.87 -6.26 17.84
C PRO A 119 0.49 -6.33 18.55
N VAL A 120 1.34 -7.27 18.10
CA VAL A 120 2.64 -7.59 18.70
C VAL A 120 3.75 -7.46 17.66
N TRP A 121 4.82 -6.74 18.00
CA TRP A 121 6.03 -6.60 17.18
C TRP A 121 7.20 -7.37 17.79
N ALA A 122 7.91 -8.13 16.96
CA ALA A 122 9.12 -8.84 17.38
C ALA A 122 10.34 -7.89 17.33
N TRP A 123 11.15 -7.90 18.40
CA TRP A 123 12.38 -7.12 18.52
C TRP A 123 13.50 -8.06 18.98
N GLY A 124 14.59 -8.13 18.20
CA GLY A 124 15.75 -8.99 18.44
C GLY A 124 15.93 -10.05 17.37
N GLY A 125 17.16 -10.18 16.83
CA GLY A 125 17.45 -11.21 15.82
C GLY A 125 16.79 -10.95 14.46
N ILE A 126 16.36 -9.72 14.19
CA ILE A 126 15.56 -9.35 13.01
C ILE A 126 16.45 -8.93 11.85
N GLY A 127 16.59 -9.82 10.86
CA GLY A 127 17.04 -9.47 9.51
C GLY A 127 15.94 -9.78 8.50
N PRO A 128 16.17 -9.62 7.19
CA PRO A 128 15.13 -9.82 6.18
C PRO A 128 14.38 -11.16 6.26
N ARG A 129 15.05 -12.27 6.59
CA ARG A 129 14.40 -13.60 6.57
C ARG A 129 13.73 -13.91 7.91
N THR A 130 14.36 -13.59 9.03
CA THR A 130 13.72 -13.69 10.36
C THR A 130 12.59 -12.69 10.57
N ALA A 131 12.61 -11.53 9.90
CA ALA A 131 11.47 -10.61 9.88
C ALA A 131 10.24 -11.23 9.19
N ALA A 132 10.45 -11.83 8.02
CA ALA A 132 9.41 -12.58 7.32
C ALA A 132 8.90 -13.74 8.19
N ALA A 133 9.81 -14.47 8.85
CA ALA A 133 9.45 -15.55 9.76
C ALA A 133 8.63 -15.05 10.96
N ALA A 134 9.01 -13.94 11.61
CA ALA A 134 8.24 -13.40 12.74
C ALA A 134 6.79 -13.05 12.34
N VAL A 135 6.60 -12.42 11.17
CA VAL A 135 5.26 -12.09 10.64
C VAL A 135 4.48 -13.35 10.24
N ALA A 136 5.15 -14.31 9.62
CA ALA A 136 4.60 -15.64 9.36
C ALA A 136 4.19 -16.35 10.66
N GLY A 137 4.94 -16.18 11.74
CA GLY A 137 4.63 -16.70 13.07
C GLY A 137 3.46 -16.00 13.78
N GLY A 138 2.98 -14.88 13.25
CA GLY A 138 1.82 -14.16 13.78
C GLY A 138 2.09 -12.72 14.24
N ALA A 139 3.34 -12.24 14.21
CA ALA A 139 3.63 -10.86 14.56
C ALA A 139 2.93 -9.87 13.60
N ALA A 140 2.50 -8.73 14.14
CA ALA A 140 1.97 -7.60 13.36
C ALA A 140 3.08 -6.85 12.60
N GLY A 141 4.33 -7.03 13.01
CA GLY A 141 5.51 -6.46 12.36
C GLY A 141 6.77 -6.75 13.17
N VAL A 142 7.84 -6.02 12.87
CA VAL A 142 9.13 -6.15 13.56
C VAL A 142 9.73 -4.79 13.88
N VAL A 143 10.68 -4.76 14.80
CA VAL A 143 11.47 -3.58 15.17
C VAL A 143 12.88 -3.71 14.58
N LEU A 144 13.31 -2.68 13.85
CA LEU A 144 14.70 -2.51 13.43
C LEU A 144 15.38 -1.50 14.36
N ASP A 145 16.52 -1.87 14.89
CA ASP A 145 17.30 -1.09 15.85
C ASP A 145 18.78 -1.13 15.43
N ILE A 146 19.57 -2.06 15.97
CA ILE A 146 21.01 -2.18 15.69
C ILE A 146 21.34 -2.38 14.21
N GLN A 147 20.38 -2.92 13.43
CA GLN A 147 20.49 -3.07 11.97
C GLN A 147 20.72 -1.74 11.26
N LEU A 148 20.29 -0.62 11.84
CA LEU A 148 20.35 0.71 11.24
C LEU A 148 21.61 1.49 11.66
N ALA A 149 22.40 0.97 12.60
CA ALA A 149 23.45 1.73 13.30
C ALA A 149 24.64 2.14 12.42
N LEU A 150 24.85 1.50 11.27
CA LEU A 150 25.93 1.82 10.31
C LEU A 150 25.41 2.49 9.02
N LEU A 151 24.15 2.91 8.99
CA LEU A 151 23.57 3.63 7.85
C LEU A 151 23.84 5.13 7.95
N ASP A 152 23.74 5.84 6.82
CA ASP A 152 24.11 7.25 6.69
C ASP A 152 23.45 8.15 7.75
N GLU A 153 22.20 7.87 8.13
CA GLU A 153 21.45 8.68 9.08
C GLU A 153 21.80 8.46 10.56
N ALA A 154 22.53 7.39 10.91
CA ALA A 154 22.86 7.05 12.29
C ALA A 154 24.11 7.78 12.82
N GLU A 155 25.02 8.18 11.94
CA GLU A 155 26.27 8.90 12.23
C GLU A 155 27.01 8.43 13.51
N PRO A 156 27.32 7.12 13.67
CA PRO A 156 28.08 6.65 14.83
C PRO A 156 29.49 7.23 14.86
N ASP A 157 30.08 7.38 16.06
CA ASP A 157 31.51 7.67 16.16
C ASP A 157 32.37 6.52 15.62
N ALA A 158 33.59 6.83 15.18
CA ALA A 158 34.48 5.87 14.50
C ALA A 158 34.77 4.61 15.34
N GLU A 159 34.92 4.75 16.66
CA GLU A 159 35.18 3.61 17.54
C GLU A 159 33.97 2.67 17.62
N THR A 160 32.76 3.23 17.67
CA THR A 160 31.51 2.46 17.63
C THR A 160 31.31 1.82 16.25
N ALA A 161 31.59 2.55 15.17
CA ALA A 161 31.48 2.03 13.80
C ALA A 161 32.42 0.83 13.58
N ASP A 162 33.69 0.96 13.98
CA ASP A 162 34.69 -0.12 13.89
C ASP A 162 34.28 -1.33 14.74
N ALA A 163 33.78 -1.09 15.96
CA ALA A 163 33.33 -2.17 16.84
C ALA A 163 32.16 -2.96 16.24
N LEU A 164 31.19 -2.28 15.61
CA LEU A 164 30.03 -2.93 14.98
C LEU A 164 30.39 -3.63 13.66
N GLY A 165 31.33 -3.08 12.89
CA GLY A 165 31.73 -3.58 11.58
C GLY A 165 32.37 -4.97 11.59
N SER A 166 32.94 -5.40 12.73
CA SER A 166 33.63 -6.69 12.87
C SER A 166 32.85 -7.78 13.59
N LEU A 167 31.62 -7.51 14.04
CA LEU A 167 30.86 -8.44 14.87
C LEU A 167 30.41 -9.67 14.09
N ASP A 168 30.40 -10.82 14.77
CA ASP A 168 29.76 -12.04 14.28
C ASP A 168 28.56 -12.48 15.14
N GLY A 169 28.32 -11.80 16.27
CA GLY A 169 27.21 -12.06 17.20
C GLY A 169 27.56 -12.95 18.39
N SER A 170 28.80 -13.47 18.47
CA SER A 170 29.28 -14.27 19.62
C SER A 170 29.89 -13.41 20.74
N GLU A 171 30.02 -12.11 20.54
CA GLU A 171 30.73 -11.20 21.43
C GLU A 171 29.84 -10.58 22.52
N SER A 172 28.51 -10.73 22.41
CA SER A 172 27.57 -10.21 23.40
C SER A 172 27.41 -11.12 24.61
N VAL A 173 27.26 -10.54 25.80
CA VAL A 173 27.02 -11.27 27.06
C VAL A 173 25.77 -10.72 27.74
N LEU A 174 25.04 -11.59 28.45
CA LEU A 174 23.87 -11.21 29.26
C LEU A 174 24.30 -11.08 30.73
N VAL A 175 24.03 -9.93 31.34
CA VAL A 175 24.31 -9.62 32.74
C VAL A 175 23.03 -9.09 33.36
N ASP A 176 22.42 -9.85 34.28
CA ASP A 176 21.24 -9.43 35.06
C ASP A 176 20.10 -8.83 34.18
N GLY A 177 19.70 -9.57 33.13
CA GLY A 177 18.66 -9.13 32.19
C GLY A 177 19.06 -8.01 31.22
N VAL A 178 20.35 -7.66 31.17
CA VAL A 178 20.91 -6.67 30.24
C VAL A 178 21.99 -7.29 29.37
N ARG A 179 21.80 -7.27 28.06
CA ARG A 179 22.79 -7.75 27.09
C ARG A 179 23.64 -6.60 26.56
N LEU A 180 24.95 -6.83 26.51
CA LEU A 180 25.93 -5.82 26.10
C LEU A 180 27.09 -6.43 25.31
N LEU A 181 27.78 -5.60 24.53
CA LEU A 181 28.98 -5.99 23.81
C LEU A 181 30.18 -6.13 24.75
N ARG A 182 30.82 -7.30 24.77
CA ARG A 182 32.07 -7.49 25.51
C ARG A 182 33.27 -7.06 24.65
N ARG A 183 33.84 -5.89 24.94
CA ARG A 183 35.06 -5.40 24.28
C ARG A 183 36.29 -6.23 24.73
N ARG A 184 37.24 -6.49 23.83
CA ARG A 184 38.49 -7.21 24.12
C ARG A 184 39.68 -6.25 24.00
N GLY A 185 40.62 -6.32 24.95
CA GLY A 185 41.87 -5.53 24.94
C GLY A 185 42.26 -5.01 26.33
N PRO A 186 43.49 -4.48 26.50
CA PRO A 186 44.01 -4.00 27.79
C PRO A 186 43.29 -2.76 28.36
N LEU A 187 42.45 -2.10 27.55
CA LEU A 187 41.60 -0.96 27.94
C LEU A 187 40.11 -1.34 28.01
N ALA A 188 39.76 -2.62 27.94
CA ALA A 188 38.36 -3.04 28.03
C ALA A 188 37.83 -2.83 29.45
N PRO A 189 36.66 -2.17 29.62
CA PRO A 189 36.03 -2.02 30.93
C PRO A 189 35.67 -3.39 31.53
N GLU A 190 35.79 -3.52 32.85
CA GLU A 190 35.36 -4.71 33.59
C GLU A 190 33.86 -4.97 33.38
N PRO A 191 33.40 -6.24 33.39
CA PRO A 191 31.99 -6.56 33.32
C PRO A 191 31.22 -5.87 34.46
N PRO A 192 30.05 -5.27 34.17
CA PRO A 192 29.25 -4.64 35.22
C PRO A 192 28.78 -5.68 36.23
N ALA A 193 28.69 -5.29 37.51
CA ALA A 193 28.30 -6.19 38.59
C ALA A 193 26.79 -6.51 38.61
N ASP A 194 25.97 -5.59 38.11
CA ASP A 194 24.51 -5.67 38.10
C ASP A 194 23.91 -4.86 36.93
N ARG A 195 22.60 -4.97 36.74
CA ARG A 195 21.85 -4.21 35.73
C ARG A 195 22.04 -2.69 35.85
N ALA A 196 22.00 -2.15 37.06
CA ALA A 196 22.09 -0.71 37.28
C ALA A 196 23.48 -0.16 36.91
N ALA A 197 24.54 -0.94 37.10
CA ALA A 197 25.89 -0.63 36.67
C ALA A 197 26.02 -0.66 35.15
N ALA A 198 25.39 -1.63 34.48
CA ALA A 198 25.36 -1.70 33.02
C ALA A 198 24.63 -0.49 32.41
N GLU A 199 23.46 -0.15 32.93
CA GLU A 199 22.67 1.01 32.46
C GLU A 199 23.43 2.34 32.66
N ARG A 200 24.14 2.51 33.79
CA ARG A 200 25.04 3.67 33.99
C ARG A 200 26.19 3.70 32.99
N ALA A 201 26.77 2.55 32.65
CA ALA A 201 27.87 2.46 31.69
C ALA A 201 27.42 2.77 30.25
N PHE A 202 26.17 2.48 29.87
CA PHE A 202 25.62 2.89 28.58
C PHE A 202 25.50 4.42 28.45
N ALA A 203 25.25 5.11 29.56
CA ALA A 203 25.13 6.56 29.62
C ALA A 203 26.48 7.29 29.80
N ALA A 204 27.60 6.57 29.86
CA ALA A 204 28.91 7.18 30.06
C ALA A 204 29.33 8.04 28.86
N THR A 205 29.82 9.25 29.13
CA THR A 205 30.32 10.18 28.09
C THR A 205 31.74 9.88 27.65
N ASP A 206 32.52 9.16 28.46
CA ASP A 206 33.88 8.71 28.12
C ASP A 206 33.78 7.43 27.26
N PRO A 207 34.22 7.45 25.99
CA PRO A 207 34.19 6.28 25.12
C PRO A 207 34.91 5.05 25.69
N ALA A 208 35.95 5.25 26.51
CA ALA A 208 36.70 4.15 27.12
C ALA A 208 35.90 3.40 28.21
N LEU A 209 34.95 4.09 28.85
CA LEU A 209 34.08 3.52 29.89
C LEU A 209 32.68 3.15 29.36
N ARG A 210 32.36 3.58 28.14
CA ARG A 210 31.04 3.40 27.53
C ARG A 210 30.88 1.97 27.00
N LEU A 211 29.97 1.23 27.63
CA LEU A 211 29.52 -0.06 27.11
C LEU A 211 28.48 0.16 26.00
N LEU A 212 28.39 -0.78 25.06
CA LEU A 212 27.42 -0.73 23.97
C LEU A 212 26.29 -1.74 24.21
N PRO A 213 25.00 -1.31 24.19
CA PRO A 213 23.84 -2.19 24.36
C PRO A 213 23.57 -2.97 23.05
N VAL A 214 24.47 -3.89 22.70
CA VAL A 214 24.43 -4.64 21.44
C VAL A 214 24.12 -6.11 21.71
N GLY A 215 23.17 -6.64 20.92
CA GLY A 215 22.69 -8.01 21.00
C GLY A 215 23.52 -9.01 20.21
N GLN A 216 23.04 -10.26 20.15
CA GLN A 216 23.64 -11.28 19.25
C GLN A 216 23.42 -10.92 17.76
N ASP A 217 22.49 -10.02 17.48
CA ASP A 217 22.14 -9.50 16.17
C ASP A 217 22.99 -8.30 15.74
N GLY A 218 24.00 -7.90 16.51
CA GLY A 218 24.88 -6.77 16.19
C GLY A 218 25.59 -6.88 14.84
N TYR A 219 25.91 -8.10 14.39
CA TYR A 219 26.50 -8.33 13.06
C TYR A 219 25.60 -7.87 11.91
N LEU A 220 24.29 -7.75 12.14
CA LEU A 220 23.36 -7.29 11.13
C LEU A 220 23.57 -5.83 10.75
N ALA A 221 24.18 -5.00 11.60
CA ALA A 221 24.54 -3.62 11.25
C ALA A 221 25.41 -3.58 9.98
N ALA A 222 26.47 -4.40 9.95
CA ALA A 222 27.36 -4.50 8.79
C ALA A 222 26.66 -5.15 7.58
N SER A 223 25.83 -6.19 7.82
CA SER A 223 25.04 -6.85 6.77
C SER A 223 24.03 -5.91 6.10
N PHE A 224 23.40 -5.00 6.87
CA PHE A 224 22.48 -4.00 6.34
C PHE A 224 23.22 -2.89 5.59
N ALA A 225 24.30 -2.34 6.15
CA ALA A 225 25.13 -1.33 5.47
C ALA A 225 25.72 -1.82 4.13
N ALA A 226 25.99 -3.12 4.01
CA ALA A 226 26.45 -3.72 2.74
C ALA A 226 25.36 -3.79 1.65
N ARG A 227 24.07 -3.66 2.01
CA ARG A 227 22.91 -3.84 1.11
C ARG A 227 22.05 -2.60 0.95
N SER A 228 22.16 -1.64 1.86
CA SER A 228 21.33 -0.45 1.94
C SER A 228 22.20 0.71 2.40
N ALA A 229 22.12 1.84 1.71
CA ALA A 229 22.82 3.06 2.12
C ALA A 229 22.03 3.85 3.17
N THR A 230 20.69 3.81 3.06
CA THR A 230 19.78 4.63 3.88
C THR A 230 18.81 3.78 4.69
N VAL A 231 18.29 4.34 5.78
CA VAL A 231 17.23 3.72 6.60
C VAL A 231 15.99 3.40 5.74
N ALA A 232 15.66 4.26 4.77
CA ALA A 232 14.52 4.04 3.89
C ALA A 232 14.69 2.80 3.00
N GLU A 233 15.89 2.53 2.51
CA GLU A 233 16.22 1.31 1.75
C GLU A 233 16.21 0.06 2.62
N ALA A 234 16.74 0.15 3.84
CA ALA A 234 16.71 -0.93 4.81
C ALA A 234 15.26 -1.35 5.13
N VAL A 235 14.39 -0.38 5.41
CA VAL A 235 12.96 -0.64 5.68
C VAL A 235 12.26 -1.25 4.46
N ARG A 236 12.52 -0.75 3.25
CA ARG A 236 11.98 -1.35 2.02
C ARG A 236 12.44 -2.80 1.86
N THR A 237 13.72 -3.07 2.08
CA THR A 237 14.29 -4.42 1.96
C THR A 237 13.60 -5.42 2.89
N VAL A 238 13.35 -5.03 4.14
CA VAL A 238 12.63 -5.88 5.10
C VAL A 238 11.17 -6.04 4.72
N ARG A 239 10.48 -4.95 4.32
CA ARG A 239 9.09 -4.99 3.87
C ARG A 239 8.92 -5.89 2.65
N ASP A 240 9.82 -5.81 1.68
CA ASP A 240 9.78 -6.63 0.48
C ASP A 240 10.05 -8.11 0.80
N ALA A 241 10.89 -8.41 1.79
CA ALA A 241 11.09 -9.78 2.26
C ALA A 241 9.82 -10.36 2.91
N ILE A 242 9.14 -9.57 3.75
CA ILE A 242 7.84 -9.94 4.34
C ILE A 242 6.79 -10.14 3.24
N GLY A 243 6.67 -9.20 2.30
CA GLY A 243 5.71 -9.27 1.20
C GLY A 243 5.93 -10.47 0.28
N ARG A 244 7.20 -10.79 -0.05
CA ARG A 244 7.54 -11.98 -0.84
C ARG A 244 7.16 -13.27 -0.14
N ALA A 245 7.42 -13.39 1.16
CA ALA A 245 7.03 -14.56 1.95
C ALA A 245 5.50 -14.73 2.01
N ALA A 246 4.75 -13.62 2.17
CA ALA A 246 3.30 -13.64 2.16
C ALA A 246 2.72 -14.03 0.78
N ALA A 247 3.35 -13.62 -0.32
CA ALA A 247 2.91 -13.97 -1.67
C ALA A 247 3.22 -15.44 -2.07
N ARG A 248 4.03 -16.15 -1.28
CA ARG A 248 4.53 -17.50 -1.60
C ARG A 248 4.40 -18.44 -0.40
N PRO A 249 3.19 -18.93 -0.08
CA PRO A 249 2.98 -19.86 1.05
C PRO A 249 3.66 -21.23 0.85
N GLU A 250 4.18 -21.52 -0.35
CA GLU A 250 4.86 -22.77 -0.71
C GLU A 250 6.13 -23.05 0.11
N ALA A 251 6.62 -22.10 0.92
CA ALA A 251 7.67 -22.40 1.91
C ALA A 251 7.29 -23.60 2.81
N GLY A 252 5.99 -23.79 3.10
CA GLY A 252 5.49 -24.96 3.82
C GLY A 252 5.69 -26.28 3.09
N ALA A 253 5.77 -26.27 1.75
CA ALA A 253 6.01 -27.47 0.95
C ALA A 253 7.41 -28.07 1.17
N ALA A 254 8.36 -27.28 1.69
CA ALA A 254 9.65 -27.81 2.12
C ALA A 254 9.52 -28.82 3.27
N LEU A 255 8.45 -28.74 4.06
CA LEU A 255 8.15 -29.63 5.18
C LEU A 255 7.17 -30.76 4.82
N ALA A 256 6.67 -30.78 3.59
CA ALA A 256 5.71 -31.79 3.14
C ALA A 256 6.36 -33.18 2.97
N GLU A 257 5.51 -34.21 2.97
CA GLU A 257 5.93 -35.57 2.62
C GLU A 257 6.58 -35.61 1.23
N GLY A 258 7.71 -36.31 1.13
CA GLY A 258 8.44 -36.43 -0.13
C GLY A 258 9.14 -35.16 -0.59
N SER A 259 9.28 -34.11 0.24
CA SER A 259 10.08 -32.92 -0.06
C SER A 259 11.55 -33.24 -0.36
N ALA A 260 12.32 -32.25 -0.84
CA ALA A 260 13.76 -32.42 -1.04
C ALA A 260 14.47 -32.84 0.25
N GLY A 261 14.04 -32.31 1.40
CA GLY A 261 14.50 -32.72 2.73
C GLY A 261 14.22 -34.18 3.04
N ALA A 262 12.97 -34.62 2.85
CA ALA A 262 12.57 -36.01 3.11
C ALA A 262 13.39 -37.00 2.28
N ARG A 263 13.58 -36.70 0.98
CA ARG A 263 14.41 -37.50 0.09
C ARG A 263 15.89 -37.52 0.49
N ALA A 264 16.43 -36.38 0.93
CA ALA A 264 17.82 -36.29 1.39
C ALA A 264 18.08 -37.08 2.68
N LEU A 265 17.07 -37.17 3.56
CA LEU A 265 17.13 -37.97 4.79
C LEU A 265 16.78 -39.45 4.58
N GLY A 266 16.25 -39.83 3.41
CA GLY A 266 15.76 -41.19 3.16
C GLY A 266 14.54 -41.55 4.00
N THR A 267 13.73 -40.55 4.36
CA THR A 267 12.54 -40.69 5.22
C THR A 267 11.29 -40.19 4.51
N ARG A 268 10.12 -40.43 5.12
CA ARG A 268 8.85 -39.93 4.60
C ARG A 268 8.70 -38.42 4.83
N LEU A 269 9.13 -37.95 5.99
CA LEU A 269 9.05 -36.56 6.43
C LEU A 269 10.46 -35.95 6.57
N PRO A 270 10.63 -34.64 6.30
CA PRO A 270 11.89 -33.92 6.52
C PRO A 270 12.09 -33.56 8.01
N VAL A 271 11.84 -34.52 8.89
CA VAL A 271 11.87 -34.37 10.35
C VAL A 271 12.89 -35.33 10.92
N ALA A 272 13.72 -34.85 11.86
CA ALA A 272 14.68 -35.65 12.59
C ALA A 272 14.47 -35.52 14.10
N GLN A 273 14.52 -36.64 14.82
CA GLN A 273 14.63 -36.66 16.28
C GLN A 273 16.10 -36.49 16.66
N GLY A 274 16.47 -35.37 17.26
CA GLY A 274 17.87 -35.05 17.59
C GLY A 274 18.44 -35.94 18.70
N PRO A 275 19.74 -36.34 18.65
CA PRO A 275 20.32 -37.25 19.63
C PRO A 275 20.32 -36.64 21.04
N MET A 276 19.64 -37.30 21.98
CA MET A 276 19.50 -36.87 23.38
C MET A 276 20.13 -37.88 24.33
N THR A 277 21.22 -37.48 24.99
CA THR A 277 21.95 -38.33 25.95
C THR A 277 21.01 -38.89 27.02
N ARG A 278 20.97 -40.23 27.18
CA ARG A 278 20.11 -40.95 28.14
C ARG A 278 18.61 -40.86 27.87
N VAL A 279 18.19 -40.36 26.71
CA VAL A 279 16.80 -40.36 26.27
C VAL A 279 16.68 -41.19 25.00
N SER A 280 17.40 -40.78 23.95
CA SER A 280 17.41 -41.51 22.68
C SER A 280 18.46 -42.63 22.67
N ASP A 281 18.52 -43.42 23.74
CA ASP A 281 19.32 -44.65 23.82
C ASP A 281 18.48 -45.94 23.81
N GLU A 282 17.16 -45.82 23.60
CA GLU A 282 16.23 -46.94 23.52
C GLU A 282 15.80 -47.28 22.08
N PRO A 283 15.99 -48.55 21.63
CA PRO A 283 15.57 -49.03 20.32
C PRO A 283 14.08 -48.84 20.02
N ASP A 284 13.20 -49.12 20.99
CA ASP A 284 11.75 -49.08 20.79
C ASP A 284 11.26 -47.65 20.54
N PHE A 285 11.93 -46.67 21.13
CA PHE A 285 11.63 -45.26 20.88
C PHE A 285 12.08 -44.83 19.48
N ALA A 286 13.25 -45.27 19.04
CA ALA A 286 13.71 -45.06 17.66
C ALA A 286 12.75 -45.69 16.64
N ALA A 287 12.22 -46.89 16.94
CA ALA A 287 11.20 -47.53 16.12
C ALA A 287 9.88 -46.75 16.06
N ALA A 288 9.41 -46.18 17.18
CA ALA A 288 8.22 -45.33 17.21
C ALA A 288 8.39 -44.07 16.33
N VAL A 289 9.55 -43.41 16.41
CA VAL A 289 9.86 -42.24 15.58
C VAL A 289 9.93 -42.59 14.09
N ALA A 290 10.57 -43.70 13.74
CA ALA A 290 10.70 -44.15 12.36
C ALA A 290 9.35 -44.59 11.76
N ALA A 291 8.49 -45.25 12.55
CA ALA A 291 7.15 -45.66 12.13
C ALA A 291 6.31 -44.45 11.68
N GLU A 292 6.47 -43.32 12.37
CA GLU A 292 5.82 -42.06 12.04
C GLU A 292 6.59 -41.20 11.02
N GLY A 293 7.57 -41.79 10.33
CA GLY A 293 8.16 -41.23 9.11
C GLY A 293 9.32 -40.24 9.30
N ALA A 294 9.80 -40.02 10.52
CA ALA A 294 10.94 -39.17 10.83
C ALA A 294 12.24 -39.98 10.98
N LEU A 295 13.40 -39.28 10.98
CA LEU A 295 14.71 -39.88 11.17
C LEU A 295 15.08 -39.96 12.67
N PRO A 296 15.14 -41.16 13.29
CA PRO A 296 15.59 -41.29 14.68
C PRO A 296 17.12 -41.22 14.80
N PHE A 297 17.63 -40.53 15.83
CA PHE A 297 19.05 -40.54 16.18
C PHE A 297 19.31 -41.09 17.57
N LEU A 298 20.20 -42.09 17.65
CA LEU A 298 20.66 -42.66 18.92
C LEU A 298 21.81 -41.85 19.51
N ALA A 299 21.73 -41.47 20.77
CA ALA A 299 22.83 -40.77 21.44
C ALA A 299 23.84 -41.78 22.04
N LEU A 300 25.03 -41.90 21.43
CA LEU A 300 26.08 -42.79 21.96
C LEU A 300 26.67 -42.29 23.27
N ALA A 301 26.65 -40.97 23.50
CA ALA A 301 27.22 -40.31 24.67
C ALA A 301 28.65 -40.83 24.96
N LEU A 302 28.90 -41.30 26.18
CA LEU A 302 30.17 -41.91 26.62
C LEU A 302 30.13 -43.46 26.62
N ALA A 303 29.35 -44.09 25.74
CA ALA A 303 29.33 -45.54 25.61
C ALA A 303 30.65 -46.09 25.06
N ASP A 304 31.13 -47.19 25.65
CA ASP A 304 32.25 -47.99 25.15
C ASP A 304 31.85 -48.83 23.91
N ALA A 305 32.81 -49.55 23.32
CA ALA A 305 32.59 -50.34 22.11
C ALA A 305 31.47 -51.38 22.26
N ASP A 306 31.45 -52.12 23.37
CA ASP A 306 30.50 -53.21 23.58
C ASP A 306 29.08 -52.69 23.78
N ARG A 307 28.92 -51.62 24.57
CA ARG A 307 27.62 -50.95 24.72
C ARG A 307 27.14 -50.32 23.43
N THR A 308 28.05 -49.71 22.67
CA THR A 308 27.73 -49.15 21.35
C THR A 308 27.21 -50.25 20.43
N ARG A 309 27.90 -51.40 20.35
CA ARG A 309 27.49 -52.53 19.51
C ARG A 309 26.14 -53.10 19.93
N ALA A 310 25.91 -53.26 21.23
CA ALA A 310 24.64 -53.74 21.75
C ALA A 310 23.47 -52.78 21.44
N MET A 311 23.68 -51.47 21.63
CA MET A 311 22.66 -50.45 21.35
C MET A 311 22.30 -50.39 19.86
N LEU A 312 23.31 -50.29 19.00
CA LEU A 312 23.13 -50.20 17.56
C LEU A 312 22.57 -51.50 16.97
N GLY A 313 23.01 -52.66 17.47
CA GLY A 313 22.49 -53.97 17.07
C GLY A 313 21.00 -54.11 17.39
N ARG A 314 20.60 -53.84 18.64
CA ARG A 314 19.18 -53.87 19.04
C ARG A 314 18.32 -52.90 18.25
N THR A 315 18.85 -51.71 17.93
CA THR A 315 18.09 -50.72 17.16
C THR A 315 17.90 -51.15 15.71
N ARG A 316 18.95 -51.67 15.06
CA ARG A 316 18.84 -52.25 13.72
C ARG A 316 17.80 -53.36 13.68
N ASP A 317 17.77 -54.21 14.71
CA ASP A 317 16.85 -55.35 14.77
C ASP A 317 15.40 -54.93 15.11
N ALA A 318 15.20 -53.78 15.77
CA ALA A 318 13.88 -53.22 16.09
C ALA A 318 13.26 -52.40 14.93
N LEU A 319 14.08 -51.90 14.01
CA LEU A 319 13.65 -51.09 12.87
C LEU A 319 13.27 -51.96 11.65
N PRO A 320 12.32 -51.52 10.81
CA PRO A 320 12.06 -52.18 9.53
C PRO A 320 13.31 -52.27 8.65
N GLU A 321 13.43 -53.34 7.87
CA GLU A 321 14.56 -53.52 6.96
C GLU A 321 14.64 -52.34 5.96
N GLY A 322 15.81 -51.70 5.89
CA GLY A 322 16.04 -50.53 5.04
C GLY A 322 15.55 -49.19 5.59
N ALA A 323 15.00 -49.15 6.81
CA ALA A 323 14.63 -47.88 7.45
C ALA A 323 15.86 -46.98 7.69
N ALA A 324 15.70 -45.68 7.51
CA ALA A 324 16.74 -44.71 7.83
C ALA A 324 16.82 -44.47 9.35
N TRP A 325 18.04 -44.46 9.89
CA TRP A 325 18.31 -44.21 11.30
C TRP A 325 19.75 -43.71 11.46
N GLY A 326 20.01 -42.97 12.53
CA GLY A 326 21.32 -42.37 12.74
C GLY A 326 21.85 -42.47 14.16
N VAL A 327 23.09 -42.00 14.30
CA VAL A 327 23.80 -41.95 15.58
C VAL A 327 24.36 -40.56 15.85
N GLY A 328 24.32 -40.13 17.10
CA GLY A 328 24.97 -38.91 17.59
C GLY A 328 26.28 -39.24 18.30
N ILE A 329 27.37 -38.63 17.82
CA ILE A 329 28.72 -38.79 18.36
C ILE A 329 29.18 -37.45 18.94
N LEU A 330 29.66 -37.47 20.18
CA LEU A 330 30.25 -36.30 20.83
C LEU A 330 31.69 -36.12 20.34
N GLY A 331 31.95 -35.09 19.54
CA GLY A 331 33.28 -34.80 19.00
C GLY A 331 34.32 -34.43 20.07
N PHE A 332 33.87 -33.96 21.23
CA PHE A 332 34.70 -33.64 22.39
C PHE A 332 34.94 -34.82 23.36
N ALA A 333 34.35 -36.00 23.11
CA ALA A 333 34.69 -37.19 23.89
C ALA A 333 36.16 -37.58 23.72
N ASP A 334 36.71 -38.36 24.66
CA ASP A 334 38.08 -38.89 24.59
C ASP A 334 38.32 -39.60 23.26
N GLU A 335 39.50 -39.41 22.67
CA GLU A 335 39.82 -39.93 21.33
C GLU A 335 39.65 -41.45 21.26
N ARG A 336 40.00 -42.18 22.32
CA ARG A 336 39.84 -43.64 22.36
C ARG A 336 38.37 -44.07 22.34
N VAL A 337 37.50 -43.31 23.03
CA VAL A 337 36.05 -43.56 23.04
C VAL A 337 35.46 -43.29 21.67
N LYS A 338 35.84 -42.18 21.02
CA LYS A 338 35.37 -41.84 19.67
C LYS A 338 35.84 -42.85 18.62
N GLU A 339 37.11 -43.24 18.65
CA GLU A 339 37.64 -44.26 17.73
C GLU A 339 36.90 -45.60 17.89
N ALA A 340 36.65 -46.02 19.14
CA ALA A 340 35.87 -47.22 19.43
C ALA A 340 34.43 -47.11 18.93
N GLN A 341 33.74 -46.00 19.16
CA GLN A 341 32.40 -45.75 18.66
C GLN A 341 32.36 -45.76 17.13
N LEU A 342 33.27 -45.04 16.47
CA LEU A 342 33.37 -44.98 15.02
C LEU A 342 33.66 -46.35 14.41
N ALA A 343 34.47 -47.20 15.03
CA ALA A 343 34.70 -48.56 14.57
C ALA A 343 33.40 -49.38 14.53
N VAL A 344 32.58 -49.28 15.57
CA VAL A 344 31.27 -49.96 15.62
C VAL A 344 30.26 -49.34 14.65
N VAL A 345 30.28 -48.02 14.47
CA VAL A 345 29.44 -47.34 13.47
C VAL A 345 29.76 -47.83 12.06
N ARG A 346 31.04 -48.02 11.71
CA ARG A 346 31.45 -48.61 10.43
C ARG A 346 31.07 -50.08 10.28
N GLU A 347 31.06 -50.82 11.40
CA GLU A 347 30.65 -52.23 11.45
C GLU A 347 29.15 -52.39 11.18
N LEU A 348 28.30 -51.60 11.86
CA LEU A 348 26.85 -51.75 11.82
C LEU A 348 26.13 -50.84 10.82
N ARG A 349 26.83 -49.85 10.26
CA ARG A 349 26.40 -48.97 9.16
C ARG A 349 25.00 -48.36 9.35
N PRO A 350 24.78 -47.53 10.39
CA PRO A 350 23.59 -46.67 10.41
C PRO A 350 23.58 -45.79 9.15
N THR A 351 22.41 -45.37 8.69
CA THR A 351 22.32 -44.57 7.45
C THR A 351 22.84 -43.14 7.65
N HIS A 352 22.76 -42.64 8.88
CA HIS A 352 23.14 -41.27 9.22
C HIS A 352 24.07 -41.17 10.45
N ALA A 353 24.84 -40.10 10.52
CA ALA A 353 25.61 -39.73 11.71
C ALA A 353 25.59 -38.22 11.94
N VAL A 354 25.48 -37.80 13.20
CA VAL A 354 25.69 -36.43 13.64
C VAL A 354 26.97 -36.37 14.45
N ILE A 355 27.89 -35.49 14.08
CA ILE A 355 29.14 -35.29 14.83
C ILE A 355 29.11 -33.90 15.47
N ALA A 356 28.77 -33.86 16.76
CA ALA A 356 28.76 -32.61 17.53
C ALA A 356 30.20 -32.12 17.73
N GLY A 357 30.57 -30.98 17.13
CA GLY A 357 31.96 -30.50 17.10
C GLY A 357 32.88 -31.27 16.15
N GLY A 358 32.31 -31.97 15.15
CA GLY A 358 33.07 -32.69 14.13
C GLY A 358 33.79 -31.79 13.12
N ARG A 359 34.78 -32.35 12.42
CA ARG A 359 35.52 -31.71 11.33
C ARG A 359 35.07 -32.25 9.97
N PRO A 360 35.16 -31.46 8.87
CA PRO A 360 34.81 -31.91 7.52
C PRO A 360 35.45 -33.23 7.09
N ALA A 361 36.72 -33.46 7.46
CA ALA A 361 37.41 -34.71 7.17
C ALA A 361 36.77 -35.95 7.83
N GLN A 362 36.18 -35.79 9.02
CA GLN A 362 35.49 -36.89 9.72
C GLN A 362 34.15 -37.21 9.06
N ALA A 363 33.41 -36.17 8.65
CA ALA A 363 32.17 -36.36 7.88
C ALA A 363 32.46 -37.04 6.53
N ALA A 364 33.45 -36.56 5.78
CA ALA A 364 33.85 -37.14 4.50
C ALA A 364 34.27 -38.62 4.61
N ALA A 365 34.93 -39.00 5.71
CA ALA A 365 35.31 -40.39 5.95
C ALA A 365 34.08 -41.31 6.14
N LEU A 366 33.02 -40.83 6.82
CA LEU A 366 31.77 -41.58 6.96
C LEU A 366 30.97 -41.60 5.65
N GLU A 367 30.94 -40.50 4.92
CA GLU A 367 30.24 -40.42 3.63
C GLU A 367 30.84 -41.35 2.57
N ALA A 368 32.18 -41.49 2.56
CA ALA A 368 32.86 -42.45 1.69
C ALA A 368 32.48 -43.92 1.97
N GLU A 369 31.96 -44.20 3.18
CA GLU A 369 31.46 -45.52 3.59
C GLU A 369 29.93 -45.65 3.41
N GLY A 370 29.28 -44.65 2.83
CA GLY A 370 27.83 -44.61 2.59
C GLY A 370 26.99 -44.15 3.78
N ILE A 371 27.61 -43.57 4.82
CA ILE A 371 26.93 -43.03 6.00
C ILE A 371 26.81 -41.52 5.85
N SER A 372 25.58 -41.01 5.74
CA SER A 372 25.30 -39.58 5.54
C SER A 372 25.60 -38.80 6.83
N ALA A 373 26.60 -37.90 6.80
CA ALA A 373 27.13 -37.26 8.00
C ALA A 373 26.77 -35.76 8.08
N PHE A 374 26.18 -35.34 9.21
CA PHE A 374 25.84 -33.95 9.51
C PHE A 374 26.82 -33.33 10.51
N LEU A 375 27.18 -32.07 10.27
CA LEU A 375 28.04 -31.28 11.15
C LEU A 375 27.25 -30.17 11.85
N HIS A 376 27.39 -30.05 13.17
CA HIS A 376 26.90 -28.88 13.91
C HIS A 376 27.79 -27.69 13.61
N VAL A 377 27.20 -26.57 13.20
CA VAL A 377 27.95 -25.36 12.85
C VAL A 377 27.39 -24.14 13.61
N PRO A 378 28.00 -23.75 14.73
CA PRO A 378 27.47 -22.71 15.61
C PRO A 378 27.79 -21.28 15.16
N SER A 379 28.60 -21.09 14.11
CA SER A 379 29.00 -19.75 13.64
C SER A 379 29.12 -19.61 12.11
N PRO A 380 28.90 -18.40 11.58
CA PRO A 380 29.08 -18.10 10.15
C PRO A 380 30.52 -18.32 9.66
N GLY A 381 31.51 -17.94 10.48
CA GLY A 381 32.93 -18.10 10.16
C GLY A 381 33.30 -19.58 9.98
N LEU A 382 32.81 -20.46 10.86
CA LEU A 382 33.05 -21.90 10.75
C LEU A 382 32.32 -22.49 9.54
N LEU A 383 31.11 -22.03 9.24
CA LEU A 383 30.37 -22.49 8.06
C LEU A 383 31.13 -22.23 6.76
N ARG A 384 31.71 -21.02 6.60
CA ARG A 384 32.54 -20.70 5.44
C ARG A 384 33.74 -21.66 5.32
N GLN A 385 34.41 -21.95 6.43
CA GLN A 385 35.54 -22.89 6.45
C GLN A 385 35.10 -24.31 6.06
N PHE A 386 33.94 -24.76 6.54
CA PHE A 386 33.43 -26.11 6.27
C PHE A 386 32.96 -26.26 4.81
N LEU A 387 32.30 -25.24 4.25
CA LEU A 387 31.92 -25.21 2.84
C LEU A 387 33.16 -25.28 1.93
N ALA A 388 34.20 -24.50 2.25
CA ALA A 388 35.48 -24.50 1.54
C ALA A 388 36.21 -25.85 1.65
N ALA A 389 36.02 -26.56 2.76
CA ALA A 389 36.53 -27.92 2.97
C ALA A 389 35.66 -29.03 2.36
N GLY A 390 34.60 -28.68 1.61
CA GLY A 390 33.76 -29.63 0.88
C GLY A 390 32.55 -30.17 1.63
N ALA A 391 32.29 -29.77 2.88
CA ALA A 391 31.09 -30.20 3.60
C ALA A 391 29.83 -29.57 2.99
N ARG A 392 28.71 -30.31 3.00
CA ARG A 392 27.42 -29.86 2.44
C ARG A 392 26.20 -30.13 3.33
N LYS A 393 26.37 -30.85 4.44
CA LYS A 393 25.28 -31.25 5.34
C LYS A 393 25.47 -30.66 6.73
N PHE A 394 24.54 -29.81 7.15
CA PHE A 394 24.71 -28.96 8.33
C PHE A 394 23.49 -28.99 9.26
N ILE A 395 23.75 -28.86 10.55
CA ILE A 395 22.74 -28.60 11.58
C ILE A 395 23.02 -27.22 12.17
N PHE A 396 22.02 -26.35 12.14
CA PHE A 396 22.06 -25.03 12.76
C PHE A 396 21.23 -25.05 14.04
N GLU A 397 21.93 -25.25 15.15
CA GLU A 397 21.36 -25.45 16.48
C GLU A 397 21.37 -24.15 17.28
N GLY A 398 20.17 -23.62 17.55
CA GLY A 398 19.96 -22.48 18.43
C GLY A 398 20.13 -22.83 19.93
N ALA A 399 20.43 -21.82 20.73
CA ALA A 399 20.62 -21.90 22.18
C ALA A 399 19.35 -22.33 22.97
N GLU A 400 18.21 -22.42 22.30
CA GLU A 400 16.92 -22.86 22.81
C GLU A 400 16.85 -24.39 23.08
N CYS A 401 17.82 -25.17 22.61
CA CYS A 401 17.88 -26.63 22.79
C CYS A 401 18.09 -27.06 24.26
N GLY A 402 17.73 -28.31 24.60
CA GLY A 402 17.91 -28.88 25.94
C GLY A 402 19.29 -29.49 26.22
N GLY A 403 19.98 -29.98 25.19
CA GLY A 403 21.28 -30.65 25.32
C GLY A 403 22.47 -29.71 25.47
N HIS A 404 23.62 -30.13 24.95
CA HIS A 404 24.74 -29.20 24.73
C HIS A 404 24.28 -28.11 23.77
N ILE A 405 24.32 -26.84 24.17
CA ILE A 405 23.78 -25.74 23.37
C ILE A 405 24.87 -24.87 22.72
N GLY A 406 24.56 -24.35 21.54
CA GLY A 406 25.36 -23.31 20.87
C GLY A 406 25.25 -21.92 21.52
N PRO A 407 26.13 -20.97 21.15
CA PRO A 407 26.21 -19.65 21.78
C PRO A 407 25.18 -18.63 21.25
N ARG A 408 24.37 -18.95 20.25
CA ARG A 408 23.45 -18.03 19.57
C ARG A 408 22.02 -18.58 19.57
N ASN A 409 21.05 -17.69 19.75
CA ASN A 409 19.62 -18.01 19.60
C ASN A 409 19.28 -18.32 18.14
N SER A 410 18.18 -19.04 17.92
CA SER A 410 17.75 -19.54 16.60
C SER A 410 17.67 -18.43 15.55
N PHE A 411 16.98 -17.32 15.80
CA PHE A 411 16.83 -16.23 14.82
C PHE A 411 18.16 -15.64 14.35
N PRO A 412 19.03 -15.08 15.22
CA PRO A 412 20.31 -14.54 14.76
C PRO A 412 21.21 -15.61 14.13
N LEU A 413 21.18 -16.86 14.60
CA LEU A 413 21.95 -17.95 13.99
C LEU A 413 21.47 -18.29 12.58
N TRP A 414 20.18 -18.59 12.43
CA TRP A 414 19.60 -19.03 11.16
C TRP A 414 19.68 -17.93 10.10
N GLU A 415 19.47 -16.67 10.48
CA GLU A 415 19.64 -15.50 9.60
C GLU A 415 21.08 -15.43 9.05
N ALA A 416 22.08 -15.54 9.93
CA ALA A 416 23.48 -15.46 9.57
C ALA A 416 23.93 -16.64 8.69
N GLN A 417 23.55 -17.86 9.06
CA GLN A 417 23.94 -19.05 8.31
C GLN A 417 23.26 -19.11 6.94
N THR A 418 21.99 -18.72 6.86
CA THR A 418 21.27 -18.60 5.58
C THR A 418 21.95 -17.57 4.68
N GLU A 419 22.45 -16.46 5.23
CA GLU A 419 23.21 -15.47 4.47
C GLU A 419 24.51 -16.05 3.89
N VAL A 420 25.26 -16.82 4.68
CA VAL A 420 26.48 -17.50 4.22
C VAL A 420 26.18 -18.50 3.11
N LEU A 421 25.15 -19.33 3.27
CA LEU A 421 24.77 -20.31 2.24
C LEU A 421 24.32 -19.65 0.95
N ARG A 422 23.55 -18.55 1.02
CA ARG A 422 23.16 -17.80 -0.19
C ARG A 422 24.34 -17.18 -0.91
N ALA A 423 25.32 -16.64 -0.17
CA ALA A 423 26.54 -16.12 -0.77
C ALA A 423 27.31 -17.25 -1.49
N PHE A 424 27.45 -18.41 -0.85
CA PHE A 424 28.06 -19.60 -1.45
C PHE A 424 27.34 -20.05 -2.74
N LEU A 425 26.01 -20.10 -2.74
CA LEU A 425 25.23 -20.47 -3.93
C LEU A 425 25.34 -19.47 -5.07
N ALA A 426 25.44 -18.17 -4.75
CA ALA A 426 25.67 -17.13 -5.75
C ALA A 426 27.04 -17.28 -6.44
N GLU A 427 28.05 -17.82 -5.74
CA GLU A 427 29.40 -18.06 -6.28
C GLU A 427 29.52 -19.37 -7.07
N GLN A 428 28.88 -20.46 -6.61
CA GLN A 428 29.04 -21.81 -7.18
C GLN A 428 28.01 -22.18 -8.26
N GLY A 429 26.89 -21.45 -8.35
CA GLY A 429 25.81 -21.72 -9.30
C GLY A 429 24.73 -22.68 -8.78
N PRO A 430 23.66 -22.92 -9.55
CA PRO A 430 22.45 -23.59 -9.09
C PRO A 430 22.63 -25.08 -8.77
N ASP A 431 23.54 -25.78 -9.45
CA ASP A 431 23.75 -27.22 -9.24
C ASP A 431 24.24 -27.53 -7.81
N ALA A 432 25.00 -26.62 -7.21
CA ALA A 432 25.53 -26.74 -5.85
C ALA A 432 24.43 -26.74 -4.78
N ALA A 433 23.24 -26.20 -5.07
CA ALA A 433 22.13 -26.18 -4.13
C ALA A 433 21.62 -27.60 -3.83
N SER A 434 21.56 -28.46 -4.84
CA SER A 434 21.07 -29.84 -4.69
C SER A 434 21.92 -30.72 -3.78
N GLU A 435 23.19 -30.34 -3.55
CA GLU A 435 24.10 -31.03 -2.63
C GLU A 435 23.89 -30.61 -1.18
N LEU A 436 23.30 -29.42 -0.95
CA LEU A 436 23.12 -28.87 0.40
C LEU A 436 21.94 -29.53 1.11
N THR A 437 22.19 -30.01 2.33
CA THR A 437 21.13 -30.42 3.26
C THR A 437 21.29 -29.70 4.58
N VAL A 438 20.25 -29.02 5.02
CA VAL A 438 20.28 -28.19 6.22
C VAL A 438 19.15 -28.57 7.16
N LEU A 439 19.47 -28.82 8.42
CA LEU A 439 18.50 -29.02 9.49
C LEU A 439 18.54 -27.83 10.45
N PHE A 440 17.38 -27.21 10.67
CA PHE A 440 17.24 -26.20 11.71
C PHE A 440 16.82 -26.86 13.01
N ALA A 441 17.48 -26.48 14.10
CA ALA A 441 17.22 -26.97 15.45
C ALA A 441 17.19 -25.79 16.44
N GLY A 442 16.40 -25.93 17.50
CA GLY A 442 16.23 -24.91 18.54
C GLY A 442 14.83 -24.29 18.51
N GLY A 443 14.00 -24.62 19.52
CA GLY A 443 12.68 -24.02 19.74
C GLY A 443 11.55 -24.50 18.81
N ILE A 444 11.78 -25.49 17.94
CA ILE A 444 10.76 -26.03 17.00
C ILE A 444 9.97 -27.14 17.69
N HIS A 445 8.63 -27.01 17.73
CA HIS A 445 7.76 -27.98 18.39
C HIS A 445 6.32 -28.07 17.88
N ASP A 446 5.87 -27.16 17.03
CA ASP A 446 4.48 -27.07 16.57
C ASP A 446 4.41 -26.48 15.15
N ALA A 447 3.18 -26.28 14.65
CA ALA A 447 2.92 -25.67 13.35
C ALA A 447 3.54 -24.28 13.20
N ARG A 448 3.43 -23.42 14.22
CA ARG A 448 3.90 -22.03 14.17
C ARG A 448 5.42 -21.95 14.10
N SER A 449 6.11 -22.65 15.01
CA SER A 449 7.58 -22.69 15.04
C SER A 449 8.18 -23.31 13.78
N ALA A 450 7.60 -24.39 13.27
CA ALA A 450 8.04 -25.02 12.02
C ALA A 450 7.79 -24.12 10.80
N ALA A 451 6.65 -23.41 10.75
CA ALA A 451 6.36 -22.42 9.71
C ALA A 451 7.38 -21.28 9.69
N MET A 452 7.76 -20.76 10.86
CA MET A 452 8.81 -19.75 10.98
C MET A 452 10.16 -20.27 10.49
N ALA A 453 10.56 -21.48 10.89
CA ALA A 453 11.81 -22.10 10.44
C ALA A 453 11.84 -22.29 8.90
N ALA A 454 10.75 -22.81 8.32
CA ALA A 454 10.59 -22.95 6.88
C ALA A 454 10.65 -21.60 6.15
N THR A 455 10.07 -20.54 6.73
CA THR A 455 10.13 -19.18 6.15
C THR A 455 11.55 -18.64 6.10
N VAL A 456 12.37 -18.87 7.14
CA VAL A 456 13.78 -18.47 7.12
C VAL A 456 14.56 -19.25 6.06
N ALA A 457 14.28 -20.54 5.91
CA ALA A 457 14.94 -21.43 4.95
C ALA A 457 14.45 -21.27 3.50
N ALA A 458 13.32 -20.60 3.26
CA ALA A 458 12.67 -20.50 1.96
C ALA A 458 13.61 -20.09 0.81
N PRO A 459 14.52 -19.10 0.96
CA PRO A 459 15.45 -18.73 -0.11
C PRO A 459 16.44 -19.85 -0.50
N LEU A 460 16.72 -20.80 0.40
CA LEU A 460 17.59 -21.94 0.13
C LEU A 460 16.81 -23.05 -0.58
N THR A 461 15.58 -23.32 -0.14
CA THR A 461 14.73 -24.33 -0.76
C THR A 461 14.27 -23.91 -2.15
N GLU A 462 14.01 -22.62 -2.37
CA GLU A 462 13.76 -22.05 -3.71
C GLU A 462 14.96 -22.22 -4.65
N ALA A 463 16.18 -22.21 -4.11
CA ALA A 463 17.40 -22.48 -4.88
C ALA A 463 17.62 -23.98 -5.14
N GLY A 464 16.86 -24.88 -4.49
CA GLY A 464 16.96 -26.33 -4.64
C GLY A 464 17.66 -27.07 -3.49
N ALA A 465 18.01 -26.39 -2.40
CA ALA A 465 18.60 -27.05 -1.22
C ALA A 465 17.58 -27.88 -0.44
N ALA A 466 18.04 -29.00 0.12
CA ALA A 466 17.23 -29.82 1.01
C ALA A 466 17.17 -29.20 2.42
N PHE A 467 15.96 -29.10 2.97
CA PHE A 467 15.69 -28.51 4.27
C PHE A 467 14.86 -29.46 5.13
N GLY A 468 15.13 -29.48 6.44
CA GLY A 468 14.31 -30.16 7.42
C GLY A 468 14.44 -29.56 8.81
N VAL A 469 13.69 -30.12 9.75
CA VAL A 469 13.69 -29.70 11.16
C VAL A 469 14.23 -30.81 12.05
N LEU A 470 15.02 -30.44 13.05
CA LEU A 470 15.54 -31.35 14.06
C LEU A 470 15.00 -30.95 15.43
N MET A 471 14.30 -31.88 16.08
CA MET A 471 13.64 -31.65 17.37
C MET A 471 14.13 -32.66 18.40
N GLY A 472 14.48 -32.19 19.60
CA GLY A 472 14.77 -33.03 20.76
C GLY A 472 13.69 -32.88 21.80
N THR A 473 13.63 -31.70 22.42
CA THR A 473 12.71 -31.39 23.53
C THR A 473 11.23 -31.67 23.23
N ALA A 474 10.76 -31.42 22.00
CA ALA A 474 9.37 -31.67 21.63
C ALA A 474 8.96 -33.15 21.78
N TYR A 475 9.90 -34.07 21.54
CA TYR A 475 9.67 -35.51 21.73
C TYR A 475 9.52 -35.92 23.20
N LEU A 476 9.97 -35.12 24.16
CA LEU A 476 9.79 -35.41 25.59
C LEU A 476 8.31 -35.32 26.02
N PHE A 477 7.48 -34.67 25.20
CA PHE A 477 6.04 -34.56 25.38
C PHE A 477 5.25 -35.71 24.76
N THR A 478 5.89 -36.66 24.06
CA THR A 478 5.16 -37.75 23.41
C THR A 478 4.91 -38.90 24.38
N ALA A 479 3.73 -39.53 24.31
CA ALA A 479 3.42 -40.71 25.11
C ALA A 479 4.43 -41.84 24.86
N GLU A 480 4.86 -41.99 23.61
CA GLU A 480 5.81 -43.00 23.15
C GLU A 480 7.19 -42.85 23.82
N ALA A 481 7.59 -41.64 24.23
CA ALA A 481 8.84 -41.46 24.97
C ALA A 481 8.80 -42.13 26.35
N VAL A 482 7.63 -42.19 26.98
CA VAL A 482 7.42 -42.92 28.24
C VAL A 482 7.20 -44.40 27.98
N ASP A 483 6.32 -44.75 27.06
CA ASP A 483 5.93 -46.14 26.78
C ASP A 483 7.12 -47.00 26.29
N ALA A 484 8.03 -46.40 25.50
CA ALA A 484 9.24 -47.06 25.03
C ALA A 484 10.41 -46.99 26.03
N GLY A 485 10.23 -46.41 27.21
CA GLY A 485 11.26 -46.29 28.25
C GLY A 485 12.38 -45.30 27.95
N ALA A 486 12.21 -44.41 26.96
CA ALA A 486 13.17 -43.35 26.68
C ALA A 486 13.31 -42.42 27.88
N ILE A 487 12.18 -42.08 28.52
CA ILE A 487 12.10 -41.36 29.80
C ILE A 487 11.11 -42.04 30.76
N GLN A 488 11.22 -41.76 32.06
CA GLN A 488 10.24 -42.18 33.07
C GLN A 488 9.05 -41.20 33.17
N PRO A 489 7.88 -41.63 33.68
CA PRO A 489 6.70 -40.76 33.83
C PRO A 489 6.95 -39.46 34.59
N LEU A 490 7.78 -39.49 35.66
CA LEU A 490 8.11 -38.29 36.43
C LEU A 490 8.87 -37.26 35.58
N PHE A 491 9.76 -37.70 34.69
CA PHE A 491 10.49 -36.80 33.79
C PHE A 491 9.52 -36.03 32.89
N GLN A 492 8.57 -36.73 32.28
CA GLN A 492 7.56 -36.08 31.43
C GLN A 492 6.70 -35.10 32.23
N ARG A 493 6.24 -35.48 33.44
CA ARG A 493 5.49 -34.56 34.31
C ARG A 493 6.28 -33.28 34.63
N ARG A 494 7.59 -33.39 34.86
CA ARG A 494 8.46 -32.23 35.13
C ARG A 494 8.64 -31.33 33.93
N VAL A 495 8.80 -31.91 32.74
CA VAL A 495 8.92 -31.14 31.50
C VAL A 495 7.59 -30.46 31.14
N VAL A 496 6.45 -31.12 31.35
CA VAL A 496 5.10 -30.57 31.11
C VAL A 496 4.75 -29.44 32.09
N ALA A 497 5.23 -29.52 33.33
CA ALA A 497 5.00 -28.50 34.36
C ALA A 497 6.05 -27.39 34.38
N ALA A 498 6.98 -27.34 33.42
CA ALA A 498 8.08 -26.38 33.42
C ALA A 498 7.58 -24.98 33.04
N GLU A 499 7.75 -24.01 33.95
CA GLU A 499 7.44 -22.59 33.70
C GLU A 499 8.66 -21.80 33.22
N HIS A 500 9.88 -22.30 33.49
CA HIS A 500 11.14 -21.76 33.01
C HIS A 500 12.20 -22.88 32.89
N THR A 501 13.32 -22.56 32.24
CA THR A 501 14.46 -23.46 32.09
C THR A 501 15.75 -22.78 32.55
N ASP A 502 16.63 -23.56 33.17
CA ASP A 502 17.92 -23.08 33.67
C ASP A 502 19.07 -23.57 32.80
N LEU A 503 20.10 -22.73 32.69
CA LEU A 503 21.33 -23.06 31.98
C LEU A 503 22.45 -23.46 32.95
N LEU A 504 22.87 -24.71 32.87
CA LEU A 504 23.93 -25.28 33.69
C LEU A 504 25.23 -25.25 32.90
N GLU A 505 25.91 -24.11 32.94
CA GLU A 505 27.22 -23.90 32.31
C GLU A 505 28.35 -24.36 33.23
N THR A 506 29.05 -25.44 32.85
CA THR A 506 30.18 -25.98 33.62
C THR A 506 31.51 -25.36 33.20
N ALA A 507 31.67 -25.01 31.92
CA ALA A 507 32.82 -24.30 31.37
C ALA A 507 32.38 -23.48 30.14
N PRO A 508 33.17 -22.49 29.68
CA PRO A 508 32.85 -21.75 28.47
C PRO A 508 32.52 -22.67 27.29
N GLY A 509 31.32 -22.49 26.72
CA GLY A 509 30.82 -23.32 25.62
C GLY A 509 30.38 -24.73 26.01
N HIS A 510 30.33 -25.06 27.31
CA HIS A 510 29.82 -26.33 27.84
C HIS A 510 28.63 -26.02 28.76
N ALA A 511 27.45 -25.96 28.16
CA ALA A 511 26.22 -25.68 28.88
C ALA A 511 25.12 -26.68 28.51
N THR A 512 24.35 -27.12 29.51
CA THR A 512 23.17 -27.96 29.34
C THR A 512 21.95 -27.24 29.86
N ARG A 513 20.85 -27.26 29.12
CA ARG A 513 19.60 -26.61 29.54
C ARG A 513 18.63 -27.62 30.13
N CYS A 514 18.06 -27.27 31.27
CA CYS A 514 17.17 -28.16 32.01
C CYS A 514 15.88 -27.46 32.38
N ALA A 515 14.80 -28.22 32.48
CA ALA A 515 13.62 -27.76 33.22
C ALA A 515 14.05 -27.44 34.66
N ALA A 516 13.61 -26.28 35.15
CA ALA A 516 13.99 -25.79 36.47
C ALA A 516 13.65 -26.80 37.57
N SER A 517 14.62 -27.10 38.43
CA SER A 517 14.51 -28.09 39.50
C SER A 517 15.39 -27.75 40.70
N GLU A 518 15.30 -28.51 41.79
CA GLU A 518 16.17 -28.32 42.95
C GLU A 518 17.66 -28.43 42.60
N VAL A 519 18.03 -29.39 41.74
CA VAL A 519 19.40 -29.56 41.23
C VAL A 519 19.94 -28.31 40.54
N THR A 520 19.09 -27.62 39.77
CA THR A 520 19.52 -26.40 39.05
C THR A 520 19.80 -25.24 40.00
N ARG A 521 19.03 -25.12 41.09
CA ARG A 521 19.28 -24.16 42.17
C ARG A 521 20.55 -24.49 42.94
N ASP A 522 20.76 -25.77 43.26
CA ASP A 522 21.98 -26.24 43.92
C ASP A 522 23.23 -26.00 43.07
N PHE A 523 23.12 -26.17 41.75
CA PHE A 523 24.19 -25.85 40.81
C PHE A 523 24.54 -24.36 40.84
N ALA A 524 23.54 -23.48 40.77
CA ALA A 524 23.74 -22.03 40.83
C ALA A 524 24.38 -21.61 42.18
N ALA A 525 23.87 -22.12 43.30
CA ALA A 525 24.42 -21.85 44.63
C ALA A 525 25.85 -22.38 44.80
N LEU A 526 26.16 -23.55 44.24
CA LEU A 526 27.52 -24.10 44.22
C LEU A 526 28.47 -23.18 43.44
N ARG A 527 28.07 -22.72 42.26
CA ARG A 527 28.86 -21.78 41.45
C ARG A 527 29.12 -20.48 42.20
N GLU A 528 28.08 -19.84 42.73
CA GLU A 528 28.20 -18.58 43.49
C GLU A 528 29.13 -18.72 44.70
N ARG A 529 29.00 -19.79 45.46
CA ARG A 529 29.87 -20.07 46.61
C ARG A 529 31.33 -20.26 46.18
N LEU A 530 31.60 -21.06 45.14
CA LEU A 530 32.97 -21.29 44.66
C LEU A 530 33.61 -19.99 44.12
N THR A 531 32.84 -19.15 43.43
CA THR A 531 33.28 -17.84 42.96
C THR A 531 33.56 -16.90 44.14
N ALA A 532 32.68 -16.85 45.14
CA ALA A 532 32.87 -16.03 46.34
C ALA A 532 34.07 -16.49 47.20
N GLU A 533 34.39 -17.79 47.19
CA GLU A 533 35.57 -18.37 47.85
C GLU A 533 36.89 -18.09 47.09
N GLY A 534 36.84 -17.48 45.90
CA GLY A 534 38.01 -17.18 45.08
C GLY A 534 38.67 -18.41 44.45
N VAL A 535 37.92 -19.49 44.25
CA VAL A 535 38.42 -20.72 43.62
C VAL A 535 38.79 -20.44 42.15
N PRO A 536 39.94 -20.90 41.64
CA PRO A 536 40.31 -20.70 40.24
C PRO A 536 39.31 -21.33 39.26
N ASP A 537 39.00 -20.64 38.15
CA ASP A 537 37.97 -21.05 37.16
C ASP A 537 38.07 -22.52 36.74
N ARG A 538 39.28 -23.01 36.46
CA ARG A 538 39.50 -24.41 36.05
C ARG A 538 39.02 -25.41 37.10
N GLU A 539 39.24 -25.12 38.39
CA GLU A 539 38.80 -25.98 39.48
C GLU A 539 37.28 -25.86 39.71
N ILE A 540 36.70 -24.68 39.49
CA ILE A 540 35.24 -24.49 39.47
C ILE A 540 34.63 -25.40 38.40
N TRP A 541 35.18 -25.38 37.18
CA TRP A 541 34.69 -26.21 36.07
C TRP A 541 34.71 -27.70 36.40
N GLU A 542 35.82 -28.21 36.94
CA GLU A 542 35.96 -29.62 37.33
C GLU A 542 35.00 -30.03 38.47
N ARG A 543 34.66 -29.10 39.37
CA ARG A 543 33.69 -29.36 40.45
C ARG A 543 32.24 -29.34 39.95
N LEU A 544 31.89 -28.37 39.11
CA LEU A 544 30.57 -28.28 38.50
C LEU A 544 30.29 -29.46 37.56
N GLU A 545 31.29 -29.90 36.80
CA GLU A 545 31.16 -31.08 35.94
C GLU A 545 30.93 -32.34 36.77
N ARG A 546 31.72 -32.54 37.84
CA ARG A 546 31.51 -33.67 38.78
C ARG A 546 30.12 -33.66 39.42
N PHE A 547 29.56 -32.48 39.67
CA PHE A 547 28.20 -32.35 40.22
C PHE A 547 27.13 -32.89 39.27
N ASN A 548 27.31 -32.72 37.96
CA ASN A 548 26.34 -33.16 36.94
C ASN A 548 26.43 -34.66 36.61
N VAL A 549 27.54 -35.33 36.93
CA VAL A 549 27.78 -36.74 36.57
C VAL A 549 26.66 -37.64 37.12
N GLY A 550 26.05 -38.41 36.22
CA GLY A 550 25.03 -39.41 36.56
C GLY A 550 23.61 -38.86 36.73
N ARG A 551 23.43 -37.54 36.88
CA ARG A 551 22.11 -36.93 37.16
C ARG A 551 21.13 -36.97 36.00
N LEU A 552 21.63 -36.95 34.76
CA LEU A 552 20.80 -37.21 33.58
C LEU A 552 20.16 -38.61 33.64
N ARG A 553 20.92 -39.61 34.10
CA ARG A 553 20.43 -40.98 34.19
C ARG A 553 19.43 -41.13 35.33
N VAL A 554 19.68 -40.47 36.46
CA VAL A 554 18.71 -40.40 37.56
C VAL A 554 17.39 -39.84 37.04
N ALA A 555 17.43 -38.68 36.37
CA ALA A 555 16.23 -38.07 35.80
C ALA A 555 15.53 -38.95 34.77
N SER A 556 16.22 -39.41 33.72
CA SER A 556 15.54 -40.05 32.59
C SER A 556 15.21 -41.52 32.82
N LYS A 557 16.02 -42.25 33.60
CA LYS A 557 15.89 -43.70 33.79
C LYS A 557 15.49 -44.12 35.20
N GLY A 558 15.49 -43.21 36.19
CA GLY A 558 15.20 -43.56 37.58
C GLY A 558 16.23 -44.52 38.19
N VAL A 559 17.48 -44.47 37.73
CA VAL A 559 18.56 -45.35 38.23
C VAL A 559 19.87 -44.58 38.45
N GLU A 560 20.62 -44.97 39.48
CA GLU A 560 21.97 -44.48 39.75
C GLU A 560 23.01 -45.57 39.51
N ARG A 561 24.27 -45.17 39.26
CA ARG A 561 25.39 -46.12 39.16
C ARG A 561 26.18 -46.11 40.47
N VAL A 562 26.30 -47.27 41.10
CA VAL A 562 27.13 -47.47 42.30
C VAL A 562 28.15 -48.57 42.00
N GLY A 563 29.40 -48.18 41.71
CA GLY A 563 30.40 -49.10 41.15
C GLY A 563 30.00 -49.55 39.75
N ASP A 564 29.95 -50.87 39.53
CA ASP A 564 29.52 -51.46 38.25
C ASP A 564 28.00 -51.75 38.19
N ASP A 565 27.28 -51.62 39.32
CA ASP A 565 25.85 -51.93 39.42
C ASP A 565 24.97 -50.71 39.14
N LEU A 566 23.81 -50.95 38.53
CA LEU A 566 22.71 -49.99 38.40
C LEU A 566 21.66 -50.27 39.49
N ARG A 567 21.30 -49.24 40.26
CA ARG A 567 20.29 -49.34 41.33
C ARG A 567 19.12 -48.43 41.02
N ALA A 568 17.90 -48.93 41.25
CA ALA A 568 16.69 -48.14 41.14
C ALA A 568 16.68 -47.03 42.20
N VAL A 569 16.19 -45.87 41.79
CA VAL A 569 15.97 -44.69 42.62
C VAL A 569 14.45 -44.48 42.70
N ASP A 570 13.92 -44.16 43.87
CA ASP A 570 12.50 -43.84 44.02
C ASP A 570 12.15 -42.48 43.38
N GLU A 571 10.86 -42.21 43.19
CA GLU A 571 10.42 -40.95 42.55
C GLU A 571 10.87 -39.71 43.34
N GLU A 572 10.94 -39.76 44.68
CA GLU A 572 11.36 -38.61 45.52
C GLU A 572 12.82 -38.24 45.25
N ARG A 573 13.73 -39.22 45.24
CA ARG A 573 15.13 -38.97 44.89
C ARG A 573 15.32 -38.66 43.41
N GLN A 574 14.55 -39.28 42.52
CA GLN A 574 14.58 -38.94 41.09
C GLN A 574 14.25 -37.46 40.88
N ASP A 575 13.28 -36.95 41.63
CA ASP A 575 12.85 -35.55 41.60
C ASP A 575 13.91 -34.59 42.14
N ALA A 576 14.45 -34.90 43.31
CA ALA A 576 15.40 -34.04 44.02
C ALA A 576 16.81 -34.04 43.40
N GLU A 577 17.26 -35.17 42.86
CA GLU A 577 18.63 -35.37 42.37
C GLU A 577 18.74 -35.43 40.83
N GLY A 578 17.60 -35.40 40.13
CA GLY A 578 17.50 -35.52 38.68
C GLY A 578 17.80 -34.23 37.92
N MET A 579 18.61 -34.34 36.86
CA MET A 579 18.80 -33.27 35.89
C MET A 579 17.86 -33.47 34.68
N PHE A 580 16.73 -32.76 34.68
CA PHE A 580 15.66 -32.87 33.66
C PHE A 580 16.00 -32.05 32.41
N MET A 581 16.89 -32.59 31.57
CA MET A 581 17.34 -31.96 30.32
C MET A 581 16.16 -31.62 29.39
N ALA A 582 15.96 -30.33 29.12
CA ALA A 582 14.84 -29.82 28.34
C ALA A 582 15.14 -28.42 27.80
N GLY A 583 14.72 -28.14 26.56
CA GLY A 583 14.93 -26.85 25.89
C GLY A 583 13.90 -25.79 26.31
N GLU A 584 14.09 -24.55 25.87
CA GLU A 584 13.19 -23.41 26.20
C GLU A 584 11.74 -23.67 25.81
N VAL A 585 11.52 -24.48 24.78
CA VAL A 585 10.18 -24.84 24.31
C VAL A 585 9.31 -25.58 25.33
N SER A 586 9.92 -26.08 26.41
CA SER A 586 9.16 -26.67 27.51
C SER A 586 8.17 -25.71 28.15
N VAL A 587 8.41 -24.40 28.09
CA VAL A 587 7.49 -23.39 28.62
C VAL A 587 6.30 -23.10 27.69
N LEU A 588 6.32 -23.63 26.45
CA LEU A 588 5.28 -23.41 25.44
C LEU A 588 4.29 -24.57 25.33
N ARG A 589 4.66 -25.76 25.82
CA ARG A 589 3.80 -26.95 25.76
C ARG A 589 3.36 -27.34 27.17
N SER A 590 2.04 -27.47 27.36
CA SER A 590 1.43 -27.81 28.64
C SER A 590 0.70 -29.16 28.64
N ALA A 591 0.81 -29.93 27.55
CA ALA A 591 0.11 -31.20 27.37
C ALA A 591 0.97 -32.26 26.68
N VAL A 592 0.71 -33.52 27.03
CA VAL A 592 1.25 -34.70 26.36
C VAL A 592 0.62 -34.84 24.97
N THR A 593 1.40 -35.29 24.00
CA THR A 593 0.99 -35.53 22.60
C THR A 593 1.43 -36.93 22.14
N THR A 594 1.21 -37.26 20.87
CA THR A 594 1.78 -38.46 20.23
C THR A 594 2.89 -38.07 19.25
N VAL A 595 3.76 -39.00 18.88
CA VAL A 595 4.77 -38.77 17.84
C VAL A 595 4.07 -38.42 16.52
N ALA A 596 2.98 -39.10 16.19
CA ALA A 596 2.19 -38.85 14.99
C ALA A 596 1.61 -37.43 14.95
N ASP A 597 1.00 -36.97 16.04
CA ASP A 597 0.43 -35.61 16.14
C ASP A 597 1.53 -34.55 16.11
N LEU A 598 2.64 -34.77 16.81
CA LEU A 598 3.80 -33.87 16.77
C LEU A 598 4.34 -33.71 15.34
N HIS A 599 4.52 -34.82 14.61
CA HIS A 599 4.98 -34.79 13.22
C HIS A 599 4.00 -34.07 12.31
N ARG A 600 2.69 -34.32 12.44
CA ARG A 600 1.65 -33.62 11.69
C ARG A 600 1.66 -32.12 11.96
N GLU A 601 1.78 -31.69 13.22
CA GLU A 601 1.89 -30.28 13.61
C GLU A 601 3.04 -29.59 12.88
N VAL A 602 4.25 -30.17 12.90
CA VAL A 602 5.45 -29.53 12.32
C VAL A 602 5.60 -29.73 10.81
N THR A 603 4.67 -30.41 10.15
CA THR A 603 4.69 -30.65 8.70
C THR A 603 3.46 -30.05 8.04
N GLU A 604 2.38 -30.82 7.92
CA GLU A 604 1.10 -30.39 7.34
C GLU A 604 0.56 -29.15 8.07
N GLY A 605 0.57 -29.17 9.40
CA GLY A 605 0.11 -28.04 10.21
C GLY A 605 0.90 -26.75 9.96
N ALA A 606 2.21 -26.86 9.72
CA ALA A 606 3.06 -25.72 9.37
C ALA A 606 2.74 -25.15 7.98
N ALA A 607 2.43 -26.02 7.01
CA ALA A 607 2.00 -25.60 5.68
C ALA A 607 0.64 -24.90 5.73
N ASP A 608 -0.33 -25.46 6.47
CA ASP A 608 -1.65 -24.85 6.68
C ASP A 608 -1.55 -23.49 7.39
N TRP A 609 -0.67 -23.40 8.39
CA TRP A 609 -0.38 -22.16 9.09
C TRP A 609 0.11 -21.07 8.13
N LEU A 610 1.11 -21.39 7.29
CA LEU A 610 1.64 -20.45 6.30
C LEU A 610 0.59 -20.00 5.29
N ALA A 611 -0.25 -20.92 4.81
CA ALA A 611 -1.34 -20.59 3.89
C ALA A 611 -2.35 -19.62 4.53
N GLY A 612 -2.76 -19.87 5.78
CA GLY A 612 -3.67 -18.99 6.51
C GLY A 612 -3.06 -17.60 6.77
N ARG A 613 -1.77 -17.54 7.10
CA ARG A 613 -1.05 -16.27 7.35
C ARG A 613 -0.81 -15.48 6.07
N ALA A 614 -0.46 -16.15 4.97
CA ALA A 614 -0.36 -15.53 3.66
C ALA A 614 -1.67 -14.84 3.26
N ALA A 615 -2.82 -15.49 3.44
CA ALA A 615 -4.13 -14.90 3.17
C ALA A 615 -4.42 -13.66 4.04
N ALA A 616 -4.07 -13.70 5.34
CA ALA A 616 -4.26 -12.58 6.26
C ALA A 616 -3.34 -11.38 5.95
N VAL A 617 -2.12 -11.61 5.46
CA VAL A 617 -1.14 -10.55 5.13
C VAL A 617 -1.35 -10.02 3.70
N ALA A 618 -1.83 -10.85 2.77
CA ALA A 618 -2.13 -10.45 1.39
C ALA A 618 -3.43 -9.65 1.27
N ALA A 619 -4.31 -9.71 2.26
CA ALA A 619 -5.40 -8.77 2.38
C ALA A 619 -4.80 -7.35 2.42
N PRO A 620 -5.11 -6.46 1.46
CA PRO A 620 -4.52 -5.14 1.45
C PRO A 620 -4.82 -4.49 2.81
N PRO A 621 -3.83 -3.86 3.48
CA PRO A 621 -4.17 -2.97 4.58
C PRO A 621 -5.21 -2.02 4.03
N ALA A 622 -6.31 -1.81 4.77
CA ALA A 622 -7.27 -0.78 4.41
C ALA A 622 -6.53 0.55 4.46
N GLU A 623 -5.92 0.93 3.34
CA GLU A 623 -5.39 2.26 3.12
C GLU A 623 -6.60 3.15 3.38
N GLN A 624 -6.54 3.92 4.47
CA GLN A 624 -7.63 4.83 4.79
C GLN A 624 -7.75 5.75 3.59
N ALA A 625 -8.75 5.50 2.74
CA ALA A 625 -8.97 6.28 1.54
C ALA A 625 -9.02 7.74 1.98
N PRO A 626 -8.26 8.64 1.31
CA PRO A 626 -8.25 10.04 1.66
C PRO A 626 -9.70 10.54 1.75
N PRO A 627 -10.01 11.45 2.69
CA PRO A 627 -11.38 11.93 2.85
C PRO A 627 -11.92 12.45 1.50
N PRO A 628 -13.23 12.36 1.26
CA PRO A 628 -13.84 12.92 0.06
C PRO A 628 -13.47 14.38 -0.12
N LEU A 629 -13.26 14.80 -1.37
CA LEU A 629 -12.78 16.15 -1.71
C LEU A 629 -13.73 17.24 -1.21
N ARG A 630 -15.05 17.00 -1.32
CA ARG A 630 -16.11 17.94 -0.95
C ARG A 630 -15.88 19.33 -1.54
N VAL A 631 -15.73 19.40 -2.86
CA VAL A 631 -15.53 20.65 -3.61
C VAL A 631 -16.85 21.04 -4.29
N ALA A 632 -17.36 22.23 -4.00
CA ALA A 632 -18.59 22.77 -4.56
C ALA A 632 -18.35 23.44 -5.91
N VAL A 633 -19.23 23.18 -6.87
CA VAL A 633 -19.37 23.99 -8.09
C VAL A 633 -20.32 25.14 -7.78
N VAL A 634 -19.79 26.38 -7.70
CA VAL A 634 -20.55 27.55 -7.24
C VAL A 634 -20.97 28.50 -8.36
N GLY A 635 -20.32 28.41 -9.53
CA GLY A 635 -20.71 29.15 -10.72
C GLY A 635 -20.27 28.47 -11.99
N MET A 636 -20.96 28.71 -13.11
CA MET A 636 -20.65 28.08 -14.39
C MET A 636 -20.88 29.03 -15.57
N SER A 637 -20.11 28.83 -16.64
CA SER A 637 -20.36 29.41 -17.96
C SER A 637 -19.97 28.40 -19.04
N ALA A 638 -20.72 28.39 -20.12
CA ALA A 638 -20.49 27.52 -21.26
C ALA A 638 -20.88 28.22 -22.57
N MET A 639 -20.09 28.00 -23.61
CA MET A 639 -20.40 28.35 -25.00
C MET A 639 -20.06 27.13 -25.84
N PHE A 640 -21.04 26.61 -26.56
CA PHE A 640 -20.97 25.36 -27.32
C PHE A 640 -21.72 25.51 -28.66
N PRO A 641 -21.56 24.57 -29.60
CA PRO A 641 -22.34 24.54 -30.82
C PRO A 641 -23.84 24.66 -30.51
N GLY A 642 -24.51 25.58 -31.21
CA GLY A 642 -25.93 25.88 -30.98
C GLY A 642 -26.26 26.62 -29.68
N ALA A 643 -25.29 26.99 -28.84
CA ALA A 643 -25.53 27.62 -27.53
C ALA A 643 -24.50 28.72 -27.18
N ARG A 644 -24.98 29.95 -26.98
CA ARG A 644 -24.14 31.13 -26.67
C ARG A 644 -23.89 31.32 -25.17
N ASP A 645 -24.65 30.62 -24.35
CA ASP A 645 -24.57 30.66 -22.90
C ASP A 645 -25.04 29.33 -22.27
N LEU A 646 -24.94 29.28 -20.94
CA LEU A 646 -25.29 28.11 -20.13
C LEU A 646 -26.79 27.74 -20.24
N ALA A 647 -27.68 28.72 -20.37
CA ALA A 647 -29.12 28.48 -20.41
C ALA A 647 -29.55 27.88 -21.74
N GLU A 648 -29.02 28.40 -22.86
CA GLU A 648 -29.23 27.82 -24.19
C GLU A 648 -28.63 26.40 -24.26
N PHE A 649 -27.44 26.18 -23.71
CA PHE A 649 -26.82 24.86 -23.70
C PHE A 649 -27.68 23.83 -22.96
N TRP A 650 -28.20 24.17 -21.77
CA TRP A 650 -29.07 23.28 -21.03
C TRP A 650 -30.39 22.98 -21.75
N ALA A 651 -31.01 24.00 -22.37
CA ALA A 651 -32.21 23.82 -23.17
C ALA A 651 -31.98 22.88 -24.37
N ASN A 652 -30.84 23.01 -25.05
CA ASN A 652 -30.44 22.12 -26.13
C ASN A 652 -30.24 20.69 -25.63
N VAL A 653 -29.55 20.51 -24.49
CA VAL A 653 -29.35 19.21 -23.85
C VAL A 653 -30.68 18.51 -23.54
N VAL A 654 -31.62 19.22 -22.91
CA VAL A 654 -32.92 18.65 -22.48
C VAL A 654 -33.81 18.35 -23.69
N SER A 655 -33.79 19.19 -24.72
CA SER A 655 -34.56 18.97 -25.95
C SER A 655 -33.95 17.94 -26.89
N GLY A 656 -32.69 17.55 -26.69
CA GLY A 656 -31.97 16.61 -27.55
C GLY A 656 -31.63 17.23 -28.91
N ALA A 657 -31.15 18.48 -28.92
CA ALA A 657 -30.78 19.17 -30.14
C ALA A 657 -29.45 18.66 -30.71
N ASP A 658 -29.43 18.30 -32.00
CA ASP A 658 -28.21 17.99 -32.75
C ASP A 658 -27.64 19.30 -33.33
N SER A 659 -26.45 19.68 -32.86
CA SER A 659 -25.76 20.91 -33.22
C SER A 659 -24.58 20.68 -34.15
N VAL A 660 -24.43 19.47 -34.70
CA VAL A 660 -23.43 19.19 -35.73
C VAL A 660 -23.96 19.62 -37.10
N THR A 661 -23.17 20.41 -37.82
CA THR A 661 -23.52 20.94 -39.15
C THR A 661 -22.44 20.61 -40.16
N GLU A 662 -22.70 20.84 -41.45
CA GLU A 662 -21.64 20.85 -42.45
C GLU A 662 -20.65 21.99 -42.14
N VAL A 663 -19.38 21.82 -42.49
CA VAL A 663 -18.33 22.82 -42.28
C VAL A 663 -18.70 24.11 -43.01
N PRO A 664 -18.75 25.26 -42.33
CA PRO A 664 -18.98 26.54 -42.98
C PRO A 664 -17.83 26.87 -43.94
N ALA A 665 -18.15 27.35 -45.15
CA ALA A 665 -17.14 27.75 -46.15
C ALA A 665 -16.19 28.87 -45.67
N GLU A 666 -16.61 29.64 -44.64
CA GLU A 666 -15.76 30.64 -43.98
C GLU A 666 -14.68 30.04 -43.05
N ARG A 667 -14.73 28.73 -42.77
CA ARG A 667 -13.70 28.01 -41.99
C ARG A 667 -12.66 27.36 -42.91
N TRP A 668 -13.11 26.49 -43.81
CA TRP A 668 -12.31 25.92 -44.88
C TRP A 668 -13.24 25.37 -45.97
N ASP A 669 -12.71 25.22 -47.19
CA ASP A 669 -13.49 24.81 -48.35
C ASP A 669 -13.60 23.27 -48.43
N PRO A 670 -14.79 22.69 -48.22
CA PRO A 670 -14.97 21.24 -48.30
C PRO A 670 -14.71 20.70 -49.71
N GLU A 671 -14.92 21.48 -50.77
CA GLU A 671 -14.70 21.02 -52.15
C GLU A 671 -13.23 20.68 -52.44
N LEU A 672 -12.30 21.34 -51.74
CA LEU A 672 -10.86 21.12 -51.92
C LEU A 672 -10.35 19.88 -51.19
N TYR A 673 -10.90 19.59 -50.01
CA TYR A 673 -10.30 18.64 -49.07
C TYR A 673 -11.14 17.39 -48.81
N TYR A 674 -12.44 17.40 -49.12
CA TYR A 674 -13.30 16.25 -48.89
C TYR A 674 -13.11 15.16 -49.95
N ALA A 675 -12.97 13.91 -49.50
CA ALA A 675 -13.08 12.73 -50.34
C ALA A 675 -13.64 11.55 -49.52
N PRO A 676 -14.65 10.80 -49.99
CA PRO A 676 -15.22 9.68 -49.24
C PRO A 676 -14.19 8.64 -48.78
N ASP A 677 -13.17 8.38 -49.61
CA ASP A 677 -12.06 7.46 -49.33
C ASP A 677 -10.80 8.21 -48.88
N GLY A 678 -10.95 9.30 -48.11
CA GLY A 678 -9.85 10.18 -47.71
C GLY A 678 -8.65 9.43 -47.13
N ASP A 679 -7.45 9.81 -47.59
CA ASP A 679 -6.18 9.10 -47.37
C ASP A 679 -5.23 9.81 -46.38
N GLY A 680 -5.73 10.85 -45.70
CA GLY A 680 -4.94 11.70 -44.80
C GLY A 680 -4.46 13.01 -45.43
N GLU A 681 -4.38 13.09 -46.77
CA GLU A 681 -4.25 14.37 -47.49
C GLU A 681 -5.62 14.96 -47.86
N ARG A 682 -6.64 14.09 -47.91
CA ARG A 682 -8.06 14.44 -47.95
C ARG A 682 -8.82 13.81 -46.79
N THR A 683 -9.91 14.44 -46.38
CA THR A 683 -10.73 14.02 -45.25
C THR A 683 -12.03 13.32 -45.70
N PRO A 684 -12.43 12.21 -45.04
CA PRO A 684 -13.72 11.56 -45.31
C PRO A 684 -14.90 12.25 -44.62
N SER A 685 -14.67 13.34 -43.88
CA SER A 685 -15.72 14.04 -43.15
C SER A 685 -15.74 15.52 -43.48
N ARG A 686 -16.95 16.08 -43.49
CA ARG A 686 -17.24 17.51 -43.73
C ARG A 686 -18.20 18.07 -42.69
N TRP A 687 -18.29 17.41 -41.55
CA TRP A 687 -19.25 17.70 -40.48
C TRP A 687 -18.53 18.09 -39.20
N GLY A 688 -19.08 19.03 -38.45
CA GLY A 688 -18.54 19.44 -37.15
C GLY A 688 -19.50 20.33 -36.36
N GLY A 689 -19.25 20.45 -35.06
CA GLY A 689 -19.90 21.43 -34.19
C GLY A 689 -19.11 22.73 -34.17
N PHE A 690 -19.75 23.85 -34.52
CA PHE A 690 -19.12 25.17 -34.58
C PHE A 690 -19.79 26.14 -33.61
N LEU A 691 -19.00 26.97 -32.95
CA LEU A 691 -19.55 27.99 -32.06
C LEU A 691 -20.39 29.01 -32.85
N PRO A 692 -21.54 29.43 -32.31
CA PRO A 692 -22.23 30.60 -32.83
C PRO A 692 -21.38 31.87 -32.64
N ARG A 693 -21.71 32.96 -33.34
CA ARG A 693 -21.04 34.25 -33.13
C ARG A 693 -21.29 34.75 -31.70
N ILE A 694 -20.22 34.90 -30.93
CA ILE A 694 -20.26 35.42 -29.55
C ILE A 694 -19.81 36.90 -29.57
N PRO A 695 -20.66 37.84 -29.12
CA PRO A 695 -20.24 39.23 -28.93
C PRO A 695 -19.12 39.32 -27.89
N PHE A 696 -18.06 40.05 -28.20
CA PHE A 696 -16.94 40.31 -27.30
C PHE A 696 -16.62 41.80 -27.27
N ASP A 697 -16.65 42.40 -26.08
CA ASP A 697 -16.26 43.80 -25.89
C ASP A 697 -14.80 43.87 -25.39
N PRO A 698 -13.82 44.17 -26.26
CA PRO A 698 -12.42 44.22 -25.86
C PRO A 698 -12.12 45.38 -24.91
N LEU A 699 -12.91 46.47 -24.96
CA LEU A 699 -12.66 47.66 -24.15
C LEU A 699 -12.96 47.41 -22.68
N ARG A 700 -13.96 46.57 -22.38
CA ARG A 700 -14.26 46.10 -21.01
C ARG A 700 -13.05 45.47 -20.33
N TYR A 701 -12.19 44.81 -21.09
CA TYR A 701 -11.00 44.12 -20.60
C TYR A 701 -9.71 44.96 -20.75
N GLY A 702 -9.81 46.21 -21.22
CA GLY A 702 -8.66 47.04 -21.54
C GLY A 702 -7.78 46.47 -22.66
N ILE A 703 -8.39 45.73 -23.60
CA ILE A 703 -7.73 45.22 -24.80
C ILE A 703 -7.98 46.24 -25.93
N PRO A 704 -6.93 46.83 -26.53
CA PRO A 704 -7.10 47.71 -27.67
C PRO A 704 -7.72 46.95 -28.86
N PRO A 705 -8.71 47.52 -29.57
CA PRO A 705 -9.31 46.86 -30.74
C PRO A 705 -8.29 46.50 -31.84
N ALA A 706 -7.20 47.27 -31.96
CA ALA A 706 -6.12 47.01 -32.90
C ALA A 706 -5.33 45.71 -32.59
N SER A 707 -5.37 45.22 -31.36
CA SER A 707 -4.70 44.00 -30.92
C SER A 707 -5.47 42.72 -31.27
N LEU A 708 -6.78 42.83 -31.53
CA LEU A 708 -7.65 41.67 -31.76
C LEU A 708 -7.18 40.75 -32.90
N PRO A 709 -6.73 41.24 -34.06
CA PRO A 709 -6.24 40.36 -35.13
C PRO A 709 -4.97 39.59 -34.78
N SER A 710 -4.30 39.94 -33.67
CA SER A 710 -3.07 39.29 -33.19
C SER A 710 -3.31 38.35 -32.00
N ILE A 711 -4.55 38.19 -31.52
CA ILE A 711 -4.88 37.35 -30.36
C ILE A 711 -5.78 36.20 -30.81
N GLU A 712 -5.44 34.97 -30.41
CA GLU A 712 -6.25 33.80 -30.71
C GLU A 712 -7.66 33.93 -30.08
N PRO A 713 -8.74 33.66 -30.83
CA PRO A 713 -10.11 33.74 -30.32
C PRO A 713 -10.35 32.92 -29.06
N VAL A 714 -9.64 31.79 -28.89
CA VAL A 714 -9.76 30.94 -27.69
C VAL A 714 -9.35 31.68 -26.42
N GLN A 715 -8.34 32.57 -26.47
CA GLN A 715 -7.95 33.37 -25.31
C GLN A 715 -9.04 34.38 -24.92
N LEU A 716 -9.71 34.96 -25.91
CA LEU A 716 -10.77 35.95 -25.71
C LEU A 716 -12.04 35.31 -25.17
N LEU A 717 -12.47 34.19 -25.76
CA LEU A 717 -13.66 33.48 -25.28
C LEU A 717 -13.44 32.78 -23.94
N ALA A 718 -12.23 32.30 -23.64
CA ALA A 718 -11.88 31.80 -22.31
C ALA A 718 -11.94 32.91 -21.25
N LEU A 719 -11.48 34.12 -21.56
CA LEU A 719 -11.63 35.29 -20.70
C LEU A 719 -13.10 35.64 -20.45
N GLU A 720 -13.92 35.65 -21.49
CA GLU A 720 -15.36 35.88 -21.35
C GLU A 720 -16.04 34.78 -20.52
N ALA A 721 -15.69 33.50 -20.75
CA ALA A 721 -16.22 32.38 -19.98
C ALA A 721 -15.85 32.46 -18.50
N ALA A 722 -14.60 32.77 -18.19
CA ALA A 722 -14.12 32.93 -16.82
C ALA A 722 -14.84 34.06 -16.09
N ARG A 723 -15.00 35.22 -16.74
CA ARG A 723 -15.76 36.35 -16.18
C ARG A 723 -17.22 35.98 -15.94
N ARG A 724 -17.88 35.33 -16.91
CA ARG A 724 -19.28 34.87 -16.77
C ARG A 724 -19.45 33.87 -15.63
N ALA A 725 -18.52 32.93 -15.47
CA ALA A 725 -18.55 31.96 -14.37
C ALA A 725 -18.33 32.63 -13.00
N LEU A 726 -17.43 33.62 -12.94
CA LEU A 726 -17.19 34.41 -11.73
C LEU A 726 -18.41 35.27 -11.35
N ALA A 727 -19.06 35.88 -12.36
CA ALA A 727 -20.30 36.63 -12.20
C ALA A 727 -21.45 35.73 -11.74
N ASP A 728 -21.58 34.55 -12.34
CA ASP A 728 -22.57 33.54 -11.97
C ASP A 728 -22.37 33.05 -10.52
N ALA A 729 -21.11 32.92 -10.08
CA ALA A 729 -20.77 32.60 -8.69
C ALA A 729 -21.03 33.77 -7.70
N GLY A 730 -21.28 34.99 -8.18
CA GLY A 730 -21.51 36.18 -7.35
C GLY A 730 -20.24 36.95 -6.96
N TYR A 731 -19.10 36.70 -7.61
CA TYR A 731 -17.79 37.25 -7.25
C TYR A 731 -17.25 38.32 -8.23
N GLU A 732 -18.10 38.95 -9.07
CA GLU A 732 -17.68 40.05 -9.98
C GLU A 732 -17.72 41.45 -9.31
N GLY A 733 -18.26 41.56 -8.08
CA GLY A 733 -18.54 42.84 -7.41
C GLY A 733 -17.38 43.43 -6.56
N PRO A 734 -17.42 44.75 -6.28
CA PRO A 734 -16.43 45.40 -5.42
C PRO A 734 -16.50 44.85 -3.99
N GLY A 735 -15.39 44.32 -3.49
CA GLY A 735 -15.26 43.77 -2.13
C GLY A 735 -14.99 42.27 -2.06
N ALA A 736 -15.03 41.54 -3.18
CA ALA A 736 -14.54 40.17 -3.26
C ALA A 736 -13.00 40.12 -3.14
N ASP A 737 -12.48 39.21 -2.32
CA ASP A 737 -11.04 39.00 -2.18
C ASP A 737 -10.54 38.00 -3.25
N HIS A 738 -9.81 38.53 -4.23
CA HIS A 738 -9.20 37.73 -5.30
C HIS A 738 -7.72 37.43 -5.10
N SER A 739 -7.14 37.77 -3.95
CA SER A 739 -5.72 37.54 -3.67
C SER A 739 -5.31 36.08 -3.78
N ARG A 740 -6.27 35.15 -3.60
CA ARG A 740 -6.09 33.70 -3.67
C ARG A 740 -7.11 33.02 -4.59
N THR A 741 -7.49 33.73 -5.66
CA THR A 741 -8.27 33.15 -6.76
C THR A 741 -7.34 32.67 -7.85
N SER A 742 -7.36 31.37 -8.15
CA SER A 742 -6.50 30.75 -9.16
C SER A 742 -7.24 30.44 -10.45
N VAL A 743 -6.49 30.25 -11.54
CA VAL A 743 -7.01 29.98 -12.88
C VAL A 743 -6.31 28.77 -13.49
N ILE A 744 -7.07 27.72 -13.78
CA ILE A 744 -6.52 26.49 -14.36
C ILE A 744 -7.34 26.11 -15.58
N PHE A 745 -6.72 26.07 -16.76
CA PHE A 745 -7.41 25.80 -18.03
C PHE A 745 -6.83 24.61 -18.77
N GLY A 746 -7.69 23.68 -19.20
CA GLY A 746 -7.35 22.66 -20.19
C GLY A 746 -7.38 23.24 -21.60
N ALA A 747 -6.24 23.31 -22.27
CA ALA A 747 -6.13 23.82 -23.64
C ALA A 747 -4.84 23.33 -24.31
N GLU A 748 -4.89 23.10 -25.62
CA GLU A 748 -3.72 22.76 -26.43
C GLU A 748 -3.20 23.96 -27.23
N ALA A 749 -1.96 23.86 -27.71
CA ALA A 749 -1.37 24.86 -28.59
C ALA A 749 -1.60 24.47 -30.06
N GLY A 750 -1.66 25.47 -30.96
CA GLY A 750 -1.74 25.24 -32.41
C GLY A 750 -3.11 25.56 -33.03
N SER A 751 -3.53 26.81 -32.93
CA SER A 751 -4.76 27.34 -33.54
C SER A 751 -4.49 28.03 -34.89
N ASP A 752 -5.56 28.47 -35.55
CA ASP A 752 -5.53 29.01 -36.92
C ASP A 752 -4.59 30.21 -37.08
N LEU A 753 -4.54 31.14 -36.11
CA LEU A 753 -3.66 32.31 -36.19
C LEU A 753 -2.19 31.91 -36.04
N ALA A 754 -1.88 30.94 -35.16
CA ALA A 754 -0.56 30.36 -35.03
C ALA A 754 -0.10 29.65 -36.31
N ASN A 755 -0.99 28.91 -36.98
CA ASN A 755 -0.71 28.25 -38.25
C ASN A 755 -0.44 29.28 -39.37
N ALA A 756 -1.28 30.32 -39.47
CA ALA A 756 -1.10 31.39 -40.45
C ALA A 756 0.21 32.19 -40.21
N SER A 757 0.56 32.43 -38.94
CA SER A 757 1.80 33.11 -38.55
C SER A 757 3.04 32.25 -38.84
N THR A 758 2.96 30.94 -38.57
CA THR A 758 3.99 29.96 -38.96
C THR A 758 4.19 29.97 -40.47
N LEU A 759 3.11 29.91 -41.26
CA LEU A 759 3.20 29.96 -42.72
C LEU A 759 3.88 31.25 -43.20
N ARG A 760 3.52 32.41 -42.64
CA ARG A 760 4.13 33.70 -42.98
C ARG A 760 5.64 33.74 -42.71
N THR A 761 6.05 33.20 -41.56
CA THR A 761 7.43 33.30 -41.07
C THR A 761 8.35 32.25 -41.69
N VAL A 762 7.82 31.06 -41.96
CA VAL A 762 8.59 29.90 -42.41
C VAL A 762 8.62 29.80 -43.93
N LEU A 763 7.54 30.12 -44.65
CA LEU A 763 7.49 29.96 -46.11
C LEU A 763 8.64 30.64 -46.88
N PRO A 764 9.08 31.87 -46.53
CA PRO A 764 10.21 32.51 -47.22
C PRO A 764 11.51 31.71 -47.22
N SER A 765 11.74 30.82 -46.24
CA SER A 765 12.94 29.96 -46.24
C SER A 765 12.90 28.88 -47.33
N TYR A 766 11.72 28.52 -47.82
CA TYR A 766 11.53 27.49 -48.84
C TYR A 766 11.43 28.09 -50.25
N VAL A 767 10.81 29.27 -50.39
CA VAL A 767 10.51 29.88 -51.70
C VAL A 767 11.21 31.23 -51.94
N GLY A 768 12.08 31.67 -51.02
CA GLY A 768 12.92 32.86 -51.13
C GLY A 768 12.27 34.18 -50.69
N ALA A 769 10.97 34.34 -50.88
CA ALA A 769 10.19 35.48 -50.39
C ALA A 769 8.70 35.11 -50.24
N LEU A 770 7.96 35.85 -49.43
CA LEU A 770 6.51 35.64 -49.29
C LEU A 770 5.78 36.11 -50.57
N PRO A 771 4.97 35.25 -51.24
CA PRO A 771 4.20 35.66 -52.40
C PRO A 771 3.25 36.84 -52.08
N PRO A 772 3.09 37.85 -52.97
CA PRO A 772 2.28 39.04 -52.66
C PRO A 772 0.84 38.74 -52.24
N GLY A 773 0.17 37.80 -52.92
CA GLY A 773 -1.19 37.39 -52.56
C GLY A 773 -1.32 36.74 -51.18
N LEU A 774 -0.25 36.13 -50.66
CA LEU A 774 -0.20 35.60 -49.30
C LEU A 774 0.20 36.69 -48.28
N ASP A 775 1.02 37.68 -48.66
CA ASP A 775 1.37 38.80 -47.76
C ASP A 775 0.14 39.64 -47.36
N GLU A 776 -0.84 39.76 -48.27
CA GLU A 776 -2.11 40.45 -48.03
C GLU A 776 -3.07 39.67 -47.12
N GLN A 777 -3.01 38.33 -47.14
CA GLN A 777 -3.94 37.46 -46.41
C GLN A 777 -3.41 37.03 -45.04
N LEU A 778 -2.10 36.86 -44.88
CA LEU A 778 -1.50 36.34 -43.66
C LEU A 778 -1.29 37.44 -42.61
N PRO A 779 -1.56 37.16 -41.32
CA PRO A 779 -1.48 38.14 -40.24
C PRO A 779 -0.08 38.74 -40.12
N ARG A 780 0.02 40.07 -40.00
CA ARG A 780 1.31 40.73 -39.74
C ARG A 780 1.69 40.53 -38.27
N LEU A 781 2.99 40.32 -38.03
CA LEU A 781 3.51 40.27 -36.67
C LEU A 781 3.48 41.66 -36.04
N THR A 782 2.91 41.72 -34.84
CA THR A 782 2.85 42.89 -33.96
C THR A 782 3.45 42.52 -32.59
N GLU A 783 3.56 43.49 -31.69
CA GLU A 783 3.92 43.24 -30.29
C GLU A 783 2.93 42.32 -29.56
N ASP A 784 1.68 42.26 -30.01
CA ASP A 784 0.64 41.40 -29.45
C ASP A 784 0.68 39.97 -29.99
N SER A 785 1.37 39.71 -31.11
CA SER A 785 1.38 38.37 -31.74
C SER A 785 1.98 37.29 -30.84
N PHE A 786 3.09 37.59 -30.16
CA PHE A 786 3.73 36.61 -29.27
C PHE A 786 2.81 36.16 -28.13
N PRO A 787 2.30 37.05 -27.25
CA PRO A 787 1.36 36.63 -26.21
C PRO A 787 0.01 36.14 -26.77
N GLY A 788 -0.39 36.60 -27.95
CA GLY A 788 -1.67 36.27 -28.56
C GLY A 788 -1.80 34.82 -29.04
N MET A 789 -0.70 34.09 -29.25
CA MET A 789 -0.71 32.72 -29.79
C MET A 789 -0.35 31.63 -28.77
N LEU A 790 0.16 31.99 -27.59
CA LEU A 790 0.62 31.01 -26.61
C LEU A 790 -0.52 30.44 -25.76
N ALA A 791 -0.59 29.11 -25.61
CA ALA A 791 -1.64 28.45 -24.83
C ALA A 791 -1.63 28.86 -23.35
N ASN A 792 -0.45 28.96 -22.71
CA ASN A 792 -0.35 29.37 -21.30
C ASN A 792 -0.92 30.77 -21.02
N VAL A 793 -0.95 31.64 -22.03
CA VAL A 793 -1.52 32.99 -21.93
C VAL A 793 -3.05 32.95 -21.80
N ILE A 794 -3.73 31.84 -22.09
CA ILE A 794 -5.16 31.69 -21.78
C ILE A 794 -5.40 31.94 -20.28
N ALA A 795 -4.76 31.16 -19.41
CA ALA A 795 -4.89 31.32 -17.96
C ALA A 795 -4.28 32.65 -17.48
N GLY A 796 -3.12 33.04 -18.03
CA GLY A 796 -2.45 34.29 -17.64
C GLY A 796 -3.25 35.55 -17.99
N ARG A 797 -3.92 35.58 -19.15
CA ARG A 797 -4.75 36.71 -19.57
C ARG A 797 -6.02 36.81 -18.73
N ILE A 798 -6.62 35.68 -18.34
CA ILE A 798 -7.73 35.65 -17.38
C ILE A 798 -7.30 36.27 -16.06
N ALA A 799 -6.23 35.75 -15.46
CA ALA A 799 -5.75 36.24 -14.16
C ALA A 799 -5.37 37.73 -14.22
N ASN A 800 -4.68 38.15 -15.29
CA ASN A 800 -4.28 39.54 -15.47
C ASN A 800 -5.46 40.50 -15.67
N ARG A 801 -6.48 40.11 -16.46
CA ARG A 801 -7.59 41.01 -16.82
C ARG A 801 -8.75 41.01 -15.82
N LEU A 802 -8.84 39.98 -14.98
CA LEU A 802 -9.81 39.90 -13.89
C LEU A 802 -9.18 40.19 -12.51
N ASP A 803 -7.91 40.59 -12.46
CA ASP A 803 -7.16 40.92 -11.23
C ASP A 803 -7.15 39.79 -10.18
N LEU A 804 -6.74 38.59 -10.61
CA LEU A 804 -6.73 37.38 -9.78
C LEU A 804 -5.30 37.07 -9.31
N GLY A 805 -5.10 37.02 -7.99
CA GLY A 805 -3.79 36.91 -7.35
C GLY A 805 -3.27 35.49 -7.11
N GLY A 806 -4.06 34.46 -7.41
CA GLY A 806 -3.66 33.05 -7.26
C GLY A 806 -2.76 32.53 -8.38
N ALA A 807 -2.55 31.21 -8.38
CA ALA A 807 -1.81 30.53 -9.44
C ALA A 807 -2.57 30.59 -10.77
N ASN A 808 -1.85 30.69 -11.88
CA ASN A 808 -2.45 30.53 -13.21
C ASN A 808 -1.59 29.66 -14.10
N TYR A 809 -2.20 28.67 -14.75
CA TYR A 809 -1.50 27.79 -15.70
C TYR A 809 -2.49 27.02 -16.59
N THR A 810 -1.96 26.46 -17.67
CA THR A 810 -2.69 25.56 -18.57
C THR A 810 -2.19 24.13 -18.45
N VAL A 811 -3.09 23.17 -18.67
CA VAL A 811 -2.78 21.74 -18.68
C VAL A 811 -3.21 21.13 -20.02
N ASP A 812 -2.47 20.11 -20.45
CA ASP A 812 -2.75 19.36 -21.67
C ASP A 812 -2.66 17.85 -21.40
N ALA A 813 -3.79 17.18 -21.56
CA ALA A 813 -3.96 15.74 -21.57
C ALA A 813 -4.89 15.35 -22.75
N ALA A 814 -4.75 16.03 -23.89
CA ALA A 814 -5.61 15.90 -25.06
C ALA A 814 -7.11 16.02 -24.70
N CYS A 815 -7.93 15.03 -25.06
CA CYS A 815 -9.37 15.02 -24.78
C CYS A 815 -9.72 15.03 -23.28
N ALA A 816 -8.77 14.74 -22.39
CA ALA A 816 -8.96 14.75 -20.94
C ALA A 816 -8.52 16.06 -20.27
N SER A 817 -7.96 17.04 -21.01
CA SER A 817 -7.38 18.28 -20.48
C SER A 817 -8.27 19.02 -19.48
N SER A 818 -9.57 19.16 -19.76
CA SER A 818 -10.50 19.83 -18.84
C SER A 818 -10.73 19.08 -17.53
N LEU A 819 -10.73 17.75 -17.51
CA LEU A 819 -10.82 17.01 -16.24
C LEU A 819 -9.49 16.96 -15.50
N THR A 820 -8.36 17.05 -16.20
CA THR A 820 -7.05 17.32 -15.58
C THR A 820 -7.06 18.67 -14.86
N ALA A 821 -7.67 19.70 -15.45
CA ALA A 821 -7.82 21.00 -14.81
C ALA A 821 -8.68 20.91 -13.54
N VAL A 822 -9.76 20.11 -13.57
CA VAL A 822 -10.63 19.86 -12.40
C VAL A 822 -9.87 19.15 -11.29
N ASP A 823 -9.10 18.12 -11.61
CA ASP A 823 -8.25 17.40 -10.63
C ASP A 823 -7.26 18.36 -9.95
N ALA A 824 -6.57 19.18 -10.75
CA ALA A 824 -5.62 20.16 -10.26
C ALA A 824 -6.29 21.24 -9.39
N ALA A 825 -7.46 21.75 -9.80
CA ALA A 825 -8.25 22.71 -9.04
C ALA A 825 -8.74 22.15 -7.70
N CYS A 826 -9.24 20.91 -7.69
CA CYS A 826 -9.66 20.24 -6.46
C CYS A 826 -8.49 20.08 -5.49
N LYS A 827 -7.32 19.67 -5.98
CA LYS A 827 -6.10 19.55 -5.16
C LYS A 827 -5.69 20.90 -4.59
N GLU A 828 -5.70 21.96 -5.40
CA GLU A 828 -5.34 23.31 -4.95
C GLU A 828 -6.25 23.83 -3.83
N LEU A 829 -7.56 23.57 -3.94
CA LEU A 829 -8.55 23.92 -2.92
C LEU A 829 -8.36 23.08 -1.66
N VAL A 830 -8.23 21.76 -1.77
CA VAL A 830 -8.14 20.84 -0.63
C VAL A 830 -6.83 21.02 0.14
N THR A 831 -5.71 21.35 -0.52
CA THR A 831 -4.46 21.70 0.17
C THR A 831 -4.48 23.09 0.81
N GLY A 832 -5.56 23.85 0.61
CA GLY A 832 -5.69 25.19 1.16
C GLY A 832 -4.75 26.20 0.52
N THR A 833 -4.35 26.01 -0.75
CA THR A 833 -3.57 26.99 -1.52
C THR A 833 -4.51 27.98 -2.21
N SER A 834 -5.56 27.45 -2.83
CA SER A 834 -6.77 28.06 -3.39
C SER A 834 -7.80 28.52 -2.35
N ASP A 835 -8.46 29.68 -2.48
CA ASP A 835 -9.79 29.89 -1.84
C ASP A 835 -10.94 29.80 -2.85
N LEU A 836 -10.65 30.16 -4.10
CA LEU A 836 -11.53 30.03 -5.26
C LEU A 836 -10.68 29.61 -6.46
N VAL A 837 -11.18 28.72 -7.31
CA VAL A 837 -10.49 28.35 -8.56
C VAL A 837 -11.45 28.47 -9.74
N LEU A 838 -11.05 29.26 -10.74
CA LEU A 838 -11.67 29.25 -12.06
C LEU A 838 -11.04 28.12 -12.88
N CYS A 839 -11.77 27.02 -12.98
CA CYS A 839 -11.35 25.84 -13.73
C CYS A 839 -12.04 25.84 -15.08
N GLY A 840 -11.30 25.76 -16.18
CA GLY A 840 -11.85 25.85 -17.53
C GLY A 840 -11.31 24.81 -18.51
N GLY A 841 -11.97 24.74 -19.66
CA GLY A 841 -11.52 24.00 -20.83
C GLY A 841 -11.92 24.76 -22.08
N ALA A 842 -11.01 24.90 -23.04
CA ALA A 842 -11.25 25.69 -24.23
C ALA A 842 -10.59 25.08 -25.47
N ASP A 843 -11.35 24.96 -26.55
CA ASP A 843 -10.89 24.49 -27.85
C ASP A 843 -11.76 25.07 -28.97
N LEU A 844 -11.15 25.89 -29.83
CA LEU A 844 -11.85 26.59 -30.92
C LEU A 844 -11.27 26.28 -32.30
N HIS A 845 -10.18 25.51 -32.39
CA HIS A 845 -9.64 25.18 -33.70
C HIS A 845 -10.36 23.94 -34.22
N ASN A 846 -11.13 24.14 -35.29
CA ASN A 846 -11.80 23.07 -36.01
C ASN A 846 -11.51 23.24 -37.51
N GLY A 847 -10.23 23.54 -37.78
CA GLY A 847 -9.72 23.90 -39.10
C GLY A 847 -9.29 22.67 -39.90
N ILE A 848 -8.90 22.88 -41.15
CA ILE A 848 -8.53 21.77 -42.04
C ILE A 848 -7.37 20.92 -41.50
N ASN A 849 -6.40 21.53 -40.80
CA ASN A 849 -5.29 20.80 -40.21
C ASN A 849 -5.78 19.70 -39.24
N ASP A 850 -6.77 20.01 -38.41
CA ASP A 850 -7.34 19.04 -37.46
C ASP A 850 -8.03 17.90 -38.21
N TYR A 851 -8.87 18.23 -39.21
CA TYR A 851 -9.56 17.22 -40.01
C TYR A 851 -8.57 16.27 -40.70
N LEU A 852 -7.49 16.78 -41.28
CA LEU A 852 -6.47 15.95 -41.93
C LEU A 852 -5.70 15.09 -40.91
N LEU A 853 -5.31 15.65 -39.76
CA LEU A 853 -4.63 14.89 -38.70
C LEU A 853 -5.52 13.76 -38.16
N PHE A 854 -6.79 14.03 -37.86
CA PHE A 854 -7.73 12.99 -37.42
C PHE A 854 -8.07 11.98 -38.54
N SER A 855 -8.06 12.41 -39.80
CA SER A 855 -8.23 11.50 -40.95
C SER A 855 -7.03 10.56 -41.10
N SER A 856 -5.81 11.04 -40.88
CA SER A 856 -4.58 10.23 -40.98
C SER A 856 -4.54 9.04 -40.01
N VAL A 857 -5.27 9.15 -38.89
CA VAL A 857 -5.43 8.10 -37.88
C VAL A 857 -6.79 7.39 -37.97
N HIS A 858 -7.56 7.64 -39.03
CA HIS A 858 -8.87 7.02 -39.30
C HIS A 858 -9.88 7.18 -38.15
N ALA A 859 -9.85 8.34 -37.47
CA ALA A 859 -10.69 8.58 -36.29
C ALA A 859 -12.01 9.29 -36.61
N LEU A 860 -12.13 9.98 -37.74
CA LEU A 860 -13.33 10.74 -38.09
C LEU A 860 -14.46 9.85 -38.58
N SER A 861 -15.68 10.19 -38.18
CA SER A 861 -16.91 9.60 -38.71
C SER A 861 -17.18 10.14 -40.12
N PRO A 862 -17.29 9.27 -41.15
CA PRO A 862 -17.74 9.67 -42.48
C PRO A 862 -19.21 10.12 -42.49
N SER A 863 -20.03 9.56 -41.60
CA SER A 863 -21.43 9.96 -41.42
C SER A 863 -21.58 11.29 -40.66
N GLY A 864 -20.50 11.81 -40.08
CA GLY A 864 -20.46 13.08 -39.39
C GLY A 864 -21.10 13.07 -38.01
N ARG A 865 -21.20 11.91 -37.36
CA ARG A 865 -21.89 11.77 -36.07
C ARG A 865 -21.00 11.04 -35.07
N SER A 866 -20.99 11.54 -33.83
CA SER A 866 -20.59 10.72 -32.70
C SER A 866 -21.80 9.89 -32.24
N ALA A 867 -22.05 8.76 -32.91
CA ALA A 867 -23.14 7.84 -32.60
C ALA A 867 -22.82 6.97 -31.36
N THR A 868 -22.63 7.64 -30.23
CA THR A 868 -22.12 7.06 -28.98
C THR A 868 -22.94 5.84 -28.53
N PHE A 869 -22.26 4.71 -28.34
CA PHE A 869 -22.81 3.42 -27.94
C PHE A 869 -23.84 2.80 -28.90
N ASP A 870 -24.00 3.32 -30.12
CA ASP A 870 -24.78 2.67 -31.16
C ASP A 870 -23.94 1.60 -31.89
N ALA A 871 -24.59 0.56 -32.39
CA ALA A 871 -23.96 -0.48 -33.21
C ALA A 871 -23.41 0.05 -34.54
N SER A 872 -23.85 1.22 -35.01
CA SER A 872 -23.37 1.90 -36.22
C SER A 872 -22.30 2.96 -35.96
N ALA A 873 -21.79 3.08 -34.73
CA ALA A 873 -20.70 3.97 -34.38
C ALA A 873 -19.50 3.77 -35.34
N ASP A 874 -19.10 4.82 -36.07
CA ASP A 874 -18.12 4.76 -37.16
C ASP A 874 -16.97 5.77 -37.03
N GLY A 875 -16.92 6.53 -35.93
CA GLY A 875 -15.89 7.53 -35.68
C GLY A 875 -16.38 8.75 -34.90
N ILE A 876 -15.57 9.80 -34.93
CA ILE A 876 -15.76 11.05 -34.18
C ILE A 876 -16.30 12.15 -35.10
N ALA A 877 -17.28 12.92 -34.64
CA ALA A 877 -17.58 14.25 -35.17
C ALA A 877 -16.84 15.29 -34.33
N LEU A 878 -16.04 16.18 -34.92
CA LEU A 878 -15.31 17.20 -34.16
C LEU A 878 -16.23 18.34 -33.71
N GLY A 879 -15.87 19.04 -32.64
CA GLY A 879 -16.60 20.20 -32.16
C GLY A 879 -15.68 21.27 -31.56
N GLU A 880 -16.17 22.50 -31.50
CA GLU A 880 -15.58 23.62 -30.76
C GLU A 880 -16.27 23.77 -29.39
N GLY A 881 -15.61 24.38 -28.41
CA GLY A 881 -16.24 24.64 -27.13
C GLY A 881 -15.36 25.39 -26.14
N VAL A 882 -16.01 26.17 -25.28
CA VAL A 882 -15.36 26.75 -24.10
C VAL A 882 -16.30 26.71 -22.91
N ALA A 883 -15.78 26.26 -21.77
CA ALA A 883 -16.51 26.23 -20.52
C ALA A 883 -15.59 26.62 -19.36
N CYS A 884 -16.19 27.19 -18.32
CA CYS A 884 -15.52 27.50 -17.07
C CYS A 884 -16.47 27.25 -15.91
N VAL A 885 -15.94 26.66 -14.84
CA VAL A 885 -16.61 26.46 -13.56
C VAL A 885 -15.81 27.14 -12.45
N ALA A 886 -16.52 27.78 -11.53
CA ALA A 886 -15.97 28.35 -10.32
C ALA A 886 -16.10 27.32 -9.19
N LEU A 887 -14.98 26.96 -8.57
CA LEU A 887 -14.88 25.90 -7.57
C LEU A 887 -14.43 26.45 -6.23
N LYS A 888 -15.07 25.98 -5.15
CA LYS A 888 -14.69 26.27 -3.75
C LYS A 888 -14.73 25.00 -2.92
N ARG A 889 -14.04 24.97 -1.78
CA ARG A 889 -14.32 23.94 -0.76
C ARG A 889 -15.78 24.08 -0.33
N LEU A 890 -16.51 22.98 -0.20
CA LEU A 890 -17.94 23.02 0.15
C LEU A 890 -18.18 23.80 1.45
N ALA A 891 -17.36 23.57 2.47
CA ALA A 891 -17.48 24.29 3.74
C ALA A 891 -17.34 25.82 3.58
N ASP A 892 -16.51 26.29 2.65
CA ASP A 892 -16.39 27.73 2.36
C ASP A 892 -17.57 28.24 1.57
N ALA A 893 -18.09 27.43 0.63
CA ALA A 893 -19.30 27.76 -0.12
C ALA A 893 -20.52 27.92 0.81
N GLU A 894 -20.70 26.98 1.74
CA GLU A 894 -21.75 27.03 2.76
C GLU A 894 -21.57 28.22 3.72
N ARG A 895 -20.33 28.48 4.16
CA ARG A 895 -20.00 29.63 5.02
C ARG A 895 -20.36 30.95 4.34
N ASP A 896 -20.03 31.07 3.06
CA ASP A 896 -20.18 32.33 2.32
C ASP A 896 -21.59 32.49 1.71
N GLY A 897 -22.45 31.46 1.85
CA GLY A 897 -23.82 31.48 1.36
C GLY A 897 -23.91 31.35 -0.17
N ASP A 898 -22.92 30.72 -0.79
CA ASP A 898 -22.87 30.52 -2.22
C ASP A 898 -23.98 29.56 -2.69
N ARG A 899 -24.42 29.75 -3.93
CA ARG A 899 -25.23 28.74 -4.62
C ARG A 899 -24.33 27.53 -4.92
N VAL A 900 -24.78 26.33 -4.59
CA VAL A 900 -24.06 25.08 -4.89
C VAL A 900 -24.81 24.30 -5.97
N TYR A 901 -24.25 24.23 -7.18
CA TYR A 901 -24.86 23.46 -8.27
C TYR A 901 -24.72 21.95 -8.05
N ALA A 902 -23.53 21.50 -7.68
CA ALA A 902 -23.21 20.12 -7.34
C ALA A 902 -21.94 20.09 -6.47
N VAL A 903 -21.66 18.92 -5.88
CA VAL A 903 -20.44 18.68 -5.10
C VAL A 903 -19.62 17.59 -5.75
N ILE A 904 -18.35 17.86 -6.02
CA ILE A 904 -17.34 16.89 -6.44
C ILE A 904 -16.81 16.20 -5.19
N ASP A 905 -17.07 14.89 -5.07
CA ASP A 905 -16.60 14.10 -3.92
C ASP A 905 -15.29 13.38 -4.20
N GLY A 906 -15.03 13.02 -5.46
CA GLY A 906 -13.83 12.30 -5.82
C GLY A 906 -13.42 12.51 -7.26
N VAL A 907 -12.10 12.55 -7.47
CA VAL A 907 -11.49 12.54 -8.80
C VAL A 907 -10.45 11.42 -8.84
N GLY A 908 -10.60 10.52 -9.80
CA GLY A 908 -9.66 9.43 -10.04
C GLY A 908 -8.95 9.65 -11.37
N SER A 909 -7.63 9.55 -11.36
CA SER A 909 -6.81 9.61 -12.57
C SER A 909 -5.94 8.37 -12.70
N ALA A 910 -5.70 7.91 -13.92
CA ALA A 910 -4.83 6.77 -14.21
C ALA A 910 -4.26 6.86 -15.63
N SER A 911 -3.21 6.09 -15.90
CA SER A 911 -2.66 5.94 -17.25
C SER A 911 -2.75 4.50 -17.73
N ASP A 912 -2.96 4.33 -19.03
CA ASP A 912 -2.94 3.06 -19.74
C ASP A 912 -1.54 2.39 -19.72
N GLY A 913 -0.47 3.16 -19.52
CA GLY A 913 0.89 2.65 -19.51
C GLY A 913 1.30 2.04 -20.86
N ARG A 914 2.01 0.91 -20.85
CA ARG A 914 2.49 0.25 -22.08
C ARG A 914 1.38 -0.59 -22.74
N GLY A 915 0.94 -0.20 -23.94
CA GLY A 915 -0.12 -0.87 -24.72
C GLY A 915 0.29 -1.28 -26.14
N LEU A 916 -0.70 -1.64 -26.97
CA LEU A 916 -0.53 -2.06 -28.39
C LEU A 916 -0.14 -0.91 -29.33
N GLY A 917 -0.40 0.33 -28.92
CA GLY A 917 -0.08 1.55 -29.64
C GLY A 917 -0.42 2.75 -28.77
N LEU A 918 0.06 3.94 -29.12
CA LEU A 918 -0.14 5.16 -28.32
C LEU A 918 -1.63 5.52 -28.17
N THR A 919 -2.44 5.29 -29.21
CA THR A 919 -3.85 5.70 -29.30
C THR A 919 -4.85 4.61 -28.91
N ALA A 920 -4.39 3.41 -28.57
CA ALA A 920 -5.27 2.28 -28.27
C ALA A 920 -5.70 2.31 -26.79
N PRO A 921 -7.01 2.42 -26.49
CA PRO A 921 -7.48 2.49 -25.11
C PRO A 921 -7.28 1.17 -24.37
N ARG A 922 -7.01 1.25 -23.06
CA ARG A 922 -6.91 0.05 -22.20
C ARG A 922 -7.98 -0.01 -21.11
N PRO A 923 -8.72 -1.14 -20.99
CA PRO A 923 -9.70 -1.34 -19.91
C PRO A 923 -9.10 -1.14 -18.52
N GLU A 924 -7.85 -1.59 -18.30
CA GLU A 924 -7.23 -1.52 -16.97
C GLU A 924 -6.97 -0.07 -16.52
N GLY A 925 -6.61 0.82 -17.45
CA GLY A 925 -6.39 2.23 -17.16
C GLY A 925 -7.69 2.94 -16.82
N GLN A 926 -8.77 2.66 -17.57
CA GLN A 926 -10.11 3.19 -17.29
C GLN A 926 -10.64 2.70 -15.94
N ARG A 927 -10.55 1.39 -15.67
CA ARG A 927 -10.92 0.76 -14.40
C ARG A 927 -10.15 1.36 -13.22
N ALA A 928 -8.85 1.60 -13.37
CA ALA A 928 -8.05 2.22 -12.32
C ALA A 928 -8.50 3.65 -12.02
N ALA A 929 -8.85 4.46 -13.03
CA ALA A 929 -9.40 5.79 -12.82
C ALA A 929 -10.76 5.75 -12.10
N LEU A 930 -11.67 4.86 -12.53
CA LEU A 930 -12.97 4.63 -11.89
C LEU A 930 -12.82 4.26 -10.42
N ASN A 931 -12.04 3.21 -10.12
CA ASN A 931 -11.85 2.72 -8.76
C ASN A 931 -11.25 3.78 -7.83
N ARG A 932 -10.29 4.58 -8.32
CA ARG A 932 -9.70 5.68 -7.53
C ARG A 932 -10.73 6.78 -7.24
N ALA A 933 -11.56 7.13 -8.21
CA ALA A 933 -12.58 8.15 -8.05
C ALA A 933 -13.64 7.73 -7.01
N TYR A 934 -14.17 6.51 -7.12
CA TYR A 934 -15.16 5.97 -6.18
C TYR A 934 -14.60 5.74 -4.78
N ALA A 935 -13.36 5.25 -4.68
CA ALA A 935 -12.69 5.11 -3.39
C ALA A 935 -12.47 6.47 -2.70
N ASN A 936 -12.04 7.50 -3.45
CA ASN A 936 -11.88 8.84 -2.90
C ASN A 936 -13.23 9.47 -2.52
N ALA A 937 -14.27 9.29 -3.34
CA ALA A 937 -15.62 9.77 -3.05
C ALA A 937 -16.32 9.05 -1.88
N ARG A 938 -15.85 7.84 -1.53
CA ARG A 938 -16.51 6.91 -0.60
C ARG A 938 -17.96 6.62 -1.01
N VAL A 939 -18.12 6.32 -2.29
CA VAL A 939 -19.40 6.00 -2.94
C VAL A 939 -19.27 4.65 -3.63
N SER A 940 -20.27 3.79 -3.47
CA SER A 940 -20.34 2.56 -4.27
C SER A 940 -20.79 2.88 -5.70
N PRO A 941 -20.16 2.31 -6.75
CA PRO A 941 -20.67 2.38 -8.11
C PRO A 941 -22.16 1.99 -8.25
N ALA A 942 -22.65 1.10 -7.39
CA ALA A 942 -24.06 0.68 -7.39
C ALA A 942 -25.06 1.78 -6.97
N GLU A 943 -24.58 2.87 -6.35
CA GLU A 943 -25.40 4.03 -5.95
C GLU A 943 -25.48 5.09 -7.06
N VAL A 944 -24.70 4.96 -8.13
CA VAL A 944 -24.61 5.95 -9.20
C VAL A 944 -25.82 5.82 -10.13
N GLY A 945 -26.52 6.94 -10.34
CA GLY A 945 -27.73 6.98 -11.17
C GLY A 945 -27.51 7.53 -12.58
N LEU A 946 -26.37 8.15 -12.86
CA LEU A 946 -26.02 8.72 -14.17
C LEU A 946 -24.52 8.62 -14.45
N ILE A 947 -24.14 8.13 -15.62
CA ILE A 947 -22.79 8.23 -16.18
C ILE A 947 -22.81 9.08 -17.44
N GLU A 948 -22.11 10.19 -17.39
CA GLU A 948 -21.68 10.94 -18.57
C GLU A 948 -20.33 10.39 -19.02
N ALA A 949 -20.40 9.50 -20.01
CA ALA A 949 -19.26 8.78 -20.54
C ALA A 949 -18.35 9.67 -21.39
N HIS A 950 -17.15 9.19 -21.67
CA HIS A 950 -16.30 9.77 -22.68
C HIS A 950 -16.95 9.62 -24.07
N GLY A 951 -17.38 8.40 -24.42
CA GLY A 951 -18.37 8.08 -25.45
C GLY A 951 -18.18 8.82 -26.77
N THR A 952 -17.13 8.46 -27.51
CA THR A 952 -16.68 9.21 -28.70
C THR A 952 -17.41 8.82 -29.99
N GLY A 953 -18.11 7.69 -30.00
CA GLY A 953 -18.68 7.12 -31.22
C GLY A 953 -17.69 6.29 -32.03
N THR A 954 -16.55 5.90 -31.42
CA THR A 954 -15.58 5.02 -32.07
C THR A 954 -15.89 3.55 -31.76
N VAL A 955 -15.74 2.68 -32.76
CA VAL A 955 -16.09 1.25 -32.65
C VAL A 955 -15.40 0.58 -31.44
N VAL A 956 -14.10 0.83 -31.27
CA VAL A 956 -13.29 0.21 -30.21
C VAL A 956 -13.46 0.95 -28.89
N GLY A 957 -13.45 2.29 -28.90
CA GLY A 957 -13.54 3.10 -27.69
C GLY A 957 -14.84 2.88 -26.93
N ASP A 958 -15.98 2.98 -27.62
CA ASP A 958 -17.30 2.84 -27.00
C ASP A 958 -17.53 1.42 -26.47
N ARG A 959 -17.05 0.39 -27.18
CA ARG A 959 -17.12 -1.00 -26.72
C ARG A 959 -16.31 -1.20 -25.43
N THR A 960 -15.06 -0.71 -25.42
CA THR A 960 -14.15 -0.84 -24.28
C THR A 960 -14.69 -0.09 -23.06
N GLU A 961 -15.18 1.13 -23.25
CA GLU A 961 -15.72 1.94 -22.15
C GLU A 961 -16.97 1.30 -21.55
N LEU A 962 -17.92 0.87 -22.39
CA LEU A 962 -19.17 0.27 -21.90
C LEU A 962 -18.94 -1.07 -21.19
N ALA A 963 -18.03 -1.90 -21.70
CA ALA A 963 -17.63 -3.14 -21.04
C ALA A 963 -16.97 -2.87 -19.67
N THR A 964 -15.99 -1.96 -19.64
CA THR A 964 -15.27 -1.62 -18.39
C THR A 964 -16.22 -1.06 -17.33
N LEU A 965 -17.12 -0.16 -17.72
CA LEU A 965 -18.15 0.38 -16.83
C LEU A 965 -19.07 -0.73 -16.32
N THR A 966 -19.49 -1.66 -17.19
CA THR A 966 -20.43 -2.74 -16.84
C THR A 966 -19.81 -3.65 -15.80
N GLU A 967 -18.58 -4.10 -16.02
CA GLU A 967 -17.86 -4.96 -15.07
C GLU A 967 -17.68 -4.29 -13.70
N VAL A 968 -17.24 -3.02 -13.67
CA VAL A 968 -17.03 -2.29 -12.41
C VAL A 968 -18.33 -2.15 -11.62
N PHE A 969 -19.44 -1.88 -12.30
CA PHE A 969 -20.73 -1.70 -11.64
C PHE A 969 -21.34 -3.02 -11.17
N GLU A 970 -21.23 -4.08 -11.97
CA GLU A 970 -21.68 -5.44 -11.60
C GLU A 970 -20.91 -5.99 -10.40
N GLU A 971 -19.59 -5.81 -10.35
CA GLU A 971 -18.74 -6.21 -9.22
C GLU A 971 -19.16 -5.56 -7.88
N HIS A 972 -19.79 -4.38 -7.94
CA HIS A 972 -20.28 -3.65 -6.77
C HIS A 972 -21.78 -3.86 -6.52
N GLY A 973 -22.42 -4.78 -7.26
CA GLY A 973 -23.81 -5.18 -7.05
C GLY A 973 -24.86 -4.22 -7.64
N ALA A 974 -24.51 -3.44 -8.67
CA ALA A 974 -25.47 -2.59 -9.36
C ALA A 974 -26.58 -3.44 -10.01
N ALA A 975 -27.84 -3.04 -9.84
CA ALA A 975 -28.97 -3.73 -10.43
C ALA A 975 -29.08 -3.42 -11.94
N PRO A 976 -29.57 -4.37 -12.78
CA PRO A 976 -29.80 -4.12 -14.20
C PRO A 976 -30.67 -2.87 -14.44
N GLY A 977 -30.24 -2.01 -15.37
CA GLY A 977 -30.93 -0.77 -15.74
C GLY A 977 -31.04 0.30 -14.64
N SER A 978 -30.26 0.22 -13.56
CA SER A 978 -30.28 1.19 -12.44
C SER A 978 -29.65 2.54 -12.79
N CYS A 979 -28.61 2.55 -13.64
CA CYS A 979 -27.84 3.74 -13.99
C CYS A 979 -28.12 4.19 -15.43
N ALA A 980 -28.46 5.46 -15.63
CA ALA A 980 -28.49 6.03 -16.98
C ALA A 980 -27.06 6.21 -17.52
N VAL A 981 -26.80 5.95 -18.80
CA VAL A 981 -25.51 6.24 -19.44
C VAL A 981 -25.68 7.03 -20.73
N GLY A 982 -24.77 7.97 -20.99
CA GLY A 982 -24.86 8.84 -22.15
C GLY A 982 -23.61 9.67 -22.43
N SER A 983 -23.66 10.48 -23.49
CA SER A 983 -22.58 11.43 -23.83
C SER A 983 -23.13 12.65 -24.56
N VAL A 984 -22.68 13.84 -24.15
CA VAL A 984 -22.96 15.13 -24.78
C VAL A 984 -22.39 15.21 -26.20
N LYS A 985 -21.38 14.39 -26.53
CA LYS A 985 -20.75 14.39 -27.86
C LYS A 985 -21.74 14.01 -28.97
N SER A 986 -22.78 13.25 -28.63
CA SER A 986 -23.89 12.96 -29.55
C SER A 986 -24.70 14.20 -29.96
N GLN A 987 -24.55 15.34 -29.26
CA GLN A 987 -25.28 16.59 -29.53
C GLN A 987 -24.38 17.69 -30.10
N ILE A 988 -23.15 17.84 -29.59
CA ILE A 988 -22.28 18.97 -29.94
C ILE A 988 -20.97 18.54 -30.66
N GLY A 989 -20.81 17.25 -30.94
CA GLY A 989 -19.54 16.68 -31.36
C GLY A 989 -18.50 16.63 -30.23
N HIS A 990 -17.28 16.25 -30.57
CA HIS A 990 -16.17 16.15 -29.65
C HIS A 990 -15.44 17.50 -29.54
N THR A 991 -15.72 18.25 -28.47
CA THR A 991 -15.11 19.56 -28.19
C THR A 991 -13.69 19.50 -27.63
N LYS A 992 -12.92 18.49 -28.06
CA LYS A 992 -11.51 18.22 -27.72
C LYS A 992 -11.11 18.59 -26.28
N CYS A 993 -10.26 19.60 -26.05
CA CYS A 993 -9.80 19.98 -24.71
C CYS A 993 -10.94 20.39 -23.76
N ALA A 994 -12.06 20.91 -24.28
CA ALA A 994 -13.24 21.30 -23.51
C ALA A 994 -14.23 20.14 -23.24
N ALA A 995 -14.00 18.94 -23.80
CA ALA A 995 -14.97 17.85 -23.77
C ALA A 995 -15.32 17.35 -22.36
N GLY A 996 -14.34 17.29 -21.46
CA GLY A 996 -14.55 16.93 -20.06
C GLY A 996 -15.47 17.92 -19.34
N LEU A 997 -15.25 19.23 -19.52
CA LEU A 997 -16.13 20.25 -18.94
C LEU A 997 -17.51 20.31 -19.60
N ALA A 998 -17.65 20.01 -20.89
CA ALA A 998 -18.97 19.90 -21.51
C ALA A 998 -19.81 18.82 -20.82
N GLY A 999 -19.23 17.65 -20.57
CA GLY A 999 -19.86 16.57 -19.82
C GLY A 999 -20.11 16.94 -18.35
N LEU A 1000 -19.15 17.59 -17.69
CA LEU A 1000 -19.28 18.02 -16.29
C LEU A 1000 -20.38 19.07 -16.11
N VAL A 1001 -20.48 20.06 -16.99
CA VAL A 1001 -21.53 21.09 -16.94
C VAL A 1001 -22.91 20.45 -17.17
N LYS A 1002 -23.06 19.59 -18.19
CA LYS A 1002 -24.30 18.83 -18.43
C LYS A 1002 -24.70 18.02 -17.19
N THR A 1003 -23.75 17.32 -16.58
CA THR A 1003 -24.00 16.46 -15.41
C THR A 1003 -24.34 17.27 -14.16
N THR A 1004 -23.64 18.38 -13.95
CA THR A 1004 -23.91 19.30 -12.84
C THR A 1004 -25.31 19.88 -12.93
N LEU A 1005 -25.75 20.30 -14.14
CA LEU A 1005 -27.12 20.77 -14.37
C LEU A 1005 -28.17 19.64 -14.23
N ALA A 1006 -27.84 18.42 -14.67
CA ALA A 1006 -28.69 17.24 -14.48
C ALA A 1006 -28.95 16.94 -12.99
N LEU A 1007 -27.90 17.00 -12.16
CA LEU A 1007 -27.99 16.85 -10.71
C LEU A 1007 -28.83 17.98 -10.09
N TYR A 1008 -28.52 19.23 -10.45
CA TYR A 1008 -29.17 20.44 -9.94
C TYR A 1008 -30.66 20.49 -10.26
N HIS A 1009 -31.05 20.19 -11.51
CA HIS A 1009 -32.44 20.22 -11.95
C HIS A 1009 -33.19 18.90 -11.74
N GLY A 1010 -32.51 17.82 -11.38
CA GLY A 1010 -33.13 16.49 -11.25
C GLY A 1010 -33.64 15.95 -12.57
N VAL A 1011 -32.79 15.94 -13.60
CA VAL A 1011 -33.12 15.47 -14.96
C VAL A 1011 -32.09 14.44 -15.42
N ARG A 1012 -32.52 13.33 -16.02
CA ARG A 1012 -31.68 12.40 -16.79
C ARG A 1012 -31.67 12.85 -18.26
N PRO A 1013 -30.54 13.36 -18.77
CA PRO A 1013 -30.50 13.90 -20.13
C PRO A 1013 -30.55 12.82 -21.22
N PRO A 1014 -30.97 13.15 -22.45
CA PRO A 1014 -30.91 12.25 -23.58
C PRO A 1014 -29.48 12.05 -24.12
N THR A 1015 -29.31 10.94 -24.85
CA THR A 1015 -28.19 10.68 -25.77
C THR A 1015 -28.76 10.43 -27.16
N LEU A 1016 -28.22 11.12 -28.17
CA LEU A 1016 -28.72 11.04 -29.53
C LEU A 1016 -28.11 9.88 -30.31
N HIS A 1017 -28.65 9.64 -31.50
CA HIS A 1017 -28.18 8.68 -32.50
C HIS A 1017 -28.15 7.21 -32.04
N LEU A 1018 -28.81 6.89 -30.93
CA LEU A 1018 -28.94 5.53 -30.43
C LEU A 1018 -30.23 4.88 -30.94
N SER A 1019 -30.09 4.05 -31.96
CA SER A 1019 -31.13 3.21 -32.56
C SER A 1019 -31.02 1.75 -32.12
N ARG A 1020 -29.79 1.23 -32.03
CA ARG A 1020 -29.48 -0.12 -31.59
C ARG A 1020 -28.20 -0.10 -30.76
N PRO A 1021 -28.25 -0.44 -29.46
CA PRO A 1021 -27.07 -0.44 -28.61
C PRO A 1021 -25.92 -1.32 -29.12
N ASN A 1022 -24.71 -0.95 -28.72
CA ASN A 1022 -23.48 -1.69 -28.97
C ASN A 1022 -23.60 -3.14 -28.43
N PRO A 1023 -23.05 -4.16 -29.14
CA PRO A 1023 -23.11 -5.57 -28.68
C PRO A 1023 -22.49 -5.86 -27.31
N ALA A 1024 -21.71 -4.95 -26.73
CA ALA A 1024 -21.23 -5.05 -25.35
C ALA A 1024 -22.33 -4.80 -24.29
N TRP A 1025 -23.51 -4.34 -24.69
CA TRP A 1025 -24.66 -4.12 -23.82
C TRP A 1025 -25.66 -5.27 -23.90
N ASP A 1026 -26.10 -5.76 -22.74
CA ASP A 1026 -27.18 -6.73 -22.60
C ASP A 1026 -28.32 -6.14 -21.75
N ALA A 1027 -29.55 -6.14 -22.28
CA ALA A 1027 -30.70 -5.53 -21.63
C ALA A 1027 -31.12 -6.24 -20.32
N GLY A 1028 -30.81 -7.52 -20.17
CA GLY A 1028 -31.20 -8.34 -19.03
C GLY A 1028 -30.23 -8.27 -17.85
N SER A 1029 -28.93 -8.03 -18.12
CA SER A 1029 -27.90 -8.00 -17.09
C SER A 1029 -27.23 -6.64 -16.89
N SER A 1030 -27.12 -5.80 -17.93
CA SER A 1030 -26.34 -4.58 -17.84
C SER A 1030 -26.92 -3.61 -16.81
N PRO A 1031 -26.08 -3.01 -15.93
CA PRO A 1031 -26.52 -2.00 -14.99
C PRO A 1031 -26.96 -0.71 -15.68
N PHE A 1032 -26.66 -0.55 -16.97
CA PHE A 1032 -26.91 0.67 -17.72
C PHE A 1032 -28.19 0.64 -18.55
N VAL A 1033 -28.87 1.78 -18.57
CA VAL A 1033 -30.00 2.09 -19.45
C VAL A 1033 -29.71 3.35 -20.25
N PHE A 1034 -30.19 3.39 -21.48
CA PHE A 1034 -30.07 4.57 -22.34
C PHE A 1034 -31.38 5.34 -22.40
N HIS A 1035 -31.28 6.66 -22.37
CA HIS A 1035 -32.40 7.57 -22.58
C HIS A 1035 -32.21 8.34 -23.88
N THR A 1036 -33.15 8.23 -24.81
CA THR A 1036 -33.17 9.01 -26.07
C THR A 1036 -34.05 10.26 -25.98
N SER A 1037 -34.67 10.48 -24.82
CA SER A 1037 -35.41 11.70 -24.44
C SER A 1037 -35.16 12.01 -22.97
N ALA A 1038 -35.22 13.30 -22.59
CA ALA A 1038 -35.03 13.70 -21.20
C ALA A 1038 -36.11 13.08 -20.29
N ALA A 1039 -35.70 12.63 -19.10
CA ALA A 1039 -36.60 12.06 -18.10
C ALA A 1039 -36.37 12.69 -16.70
N PRO A 1040 -37.38 12.81 -15.85
CA PRO A 1040 -37.19 13.25 -14.46
C PRO A 1040 -36.28 12.29 -13.68
N TRP A 1041 -35.38 12.84 -12.86
CA TRP A 1041 -34.59 12.09 -11.88
C TRP A 1041 -35.24 12.23 -10.50
N ALA A 1042 -36.26 11.42 -10.26
CA ALA A 1042 -37.17 11.56 -9.12
C ALA A 1042 -36.56 11.23 -7.73
N ALA A 1043 -35.33 10.73 -7.68
CA ALA A 1043 -34.61 10.48 -6.42
C ALA A 1043 -34.39 11.80 -5.65
N GLU A 1044 -34.26 11.73 -4.33
CA GLU A 1044 -33.93 12.92 -3.52
C GLU A 1044 -32.51 13.44 -3.86
N PRO A 1045 -32.21 14.73 -3.71
CA PRO A 1045 -30.90 15.30 -4.07
C PRO A 1045 -29.70 14.50 -3.51
N ALA A 1046 -29.74 14.12 -2.23
CA ALA A 1046 -28.68 13.36 -1.59
C ALA A 1046 -28.40 11.98 -2.25
N GLU A 1047 -29.37 11.40 -2.95
CA GLU A 1047 -29.27 10.11 -3.64
C GLU A 1047 -28.91 10.27 -5.13
N ARG A 1048 -28.88 11.51 -5.66
CA ARG A 1048 -28.47 11.77 -7.04
C ARG A 1048 -26.96 11.84 -7.11
N ILE A 1049 -26.35 10.73 -7.53
CA ILE A 1049 -24.92 10.62 -7.74
C ILE A 1049 -24.65 10.33 -9.22
N ALA A 1050 -23.68 11.04 -9.78
CA ALA A 1050 -23.27 10.90 -11.16
C ALA A 1050 -21.75 10.77 -11.31
N GLY A 1051 -21.32 10.08 -12.36
CA GLY A 1051 -19.92 10.00 -12.79
C GLY A 1051 -19.69 10.67 -14.14
N VAL A 1052 -18.52 11.28 -14.33
CA VAL A 1052 -18.11 11.92 -15.60
C VAL A 1052 -16.75 11.39 -16.02
N SER A 1053 -16.64 10.84 -17.22
CA SER A 1053 -15.39 10.27 -17.77
C SER A 1053 -14.79 11.11 -18.89
N ALA A 1054 -13.46 11.25 -18.89
CA ALA A 1054 -12.71 11.72 -20.05
C ALA A 1054 -11.41 10.92 -20.23
N PHE A 1055 -11.23 10.35 -21.42
CA PHE A 1055 -10.10 9.49 -21.75
C PHE A 1055 -9.31 10.13 -22.89
N GLY A 1056 -8.10 10.60 -22.59
CA GLY A 1056 -7.21 11.21 -23.57
C GLY A 1056 -6.56 10.13 -24.42
N PHE A 1057 -6.48 10.33 -25.73
CA PHE A 1057 -5.87 9.36 -26.65
C PHE A 1057 -4.39 9.08 -26.32
N GLY A 1058 -3.70 9.97 -25.59
CA GLY A 1058 -2.35 9.72 -25.07
C GLY A 1058 -2.29 8.71 -23.91
N GLY A 1059 -3.40 8.07 -23.56
CA GLY A 1059 -3.50 7.03 -22.54
C GLY A 1059 -3.66 7.57 -21.12
N THR A 1060 -4.16 8.79 -20.93
CA THR A 1060 -4.47 9.35 -19.60
C THR A 1060 -5.99 9.42 -19.40
N ASN A 1061 -6.47 8.84 -18.30
CA ASN A 1061 -7.88 8.68 -18.00
C ASN A 1061 -8.25 9.44 -16.73
N PHE A 1062 -9.37 10.15 -16.75
CA PHE A 1062 -9.96 10.80 -15.59
C PHE A 1062 -11.43 10.39 -15.42
N HIS A 1063 -11.83 10.21 -14.16
CA HIS A 1063 -13.22 10.03 -13.76
C HIS A 1063 -13.54 10.93 -12.56
N VAL A 1064 -14.67 11.64 -12.61
CA VAL A 1064 -15.13 12.55 -11.55
C VAL A 1064 -16.45 12.04 -11.00
N VAL A 1065 -16.57 11.93 -9.68
CA VAL A 1065 -17.81 11.58 -8.98
C VAL A 1065 -18.42 12.83 -8.38
N LEU A 1066 -19.66 13.12 -8.76
CA LEU A 1066 -20.43 14.27 -8.29
C LEU A 1066 -21.72 13.83 -7.60
N ARG A 1067 -22.16 14.59 -6.60
CA ARG A 1067 -23.50 14.46 -6.03
C ARG A 1067 -24.27 15.78 -6.05
N ALA A 1068 -25.59 15.71 -6.05
CA ALA A 1068 -26.39 16.90 -5.85
C ALA A 1068 -26.26 17.42 -4.40
N HIS A 1069 -26.41 18.73 -4.24
CA HIS A 1069 -26.46 19.38 -2.94
C HIS A 1069 -27.90 19.56 -2.49
N ASP A 1070 -28.17 19.47 -1.18
CA ASP A 1070 -29.51 19.67 -0.63
C ASP A 1070 -29.97 21.11 -0.88
N GLN A 1071 -30.98 21.25 -1.73
CA GLN A 1071 -31.64 22.53 -2.03
C GLN A 1071 -33.05 22.28 -2.56
N ALA A 1072 -33.92 23.29 -2.41
CA ALA A 1072 -35.27 23.21 -2.94
C ALA A 1072 -35.24 23.04 -4.47
N PRO A 1073 -36.00 22.10 -5.06
CA PRO A 1073 -36.03 21.93 -6.50
C PRO A 1073 -36.48 23.23 -7.17
N ALA A 1074 -35.82 23.60 -8.28
CA ALA A 1074 -36.31 24.69 -9.12
C ALA A 1074 -37.71 24.34 -9.64
N THR A 1075 -38.65 25.30 -9.61
CA THR A 1075 -40.03 25.09 -10.08
C THR A 1075 -40.08 24.63 -11.55
N HIS A 1076 -39.08 25.03 -12.35
CA HIS A 1076 -38.88 24.60 -13.72
C HIS A 1076 -37.40 24.25 -13.95
N ALA A 1077 -37.17 23.22 -14.77
CA ALA A 1077 -35.82 22.79 -15.16
C ALA A 1077 -35.24 23.62 -16.32
N LEU A 1078 -36.03 24.48 -16.98
CA LEU A 1078 -35.61 25.25 -18.15
C LEU A 1078 -35.65 26.74 -17.87
N ASP A 1079 -34.53 27.39 -18.21
CA ASP A 1079 -34.34 28.82 -18.11
C ASP A 1079 -34.53 29.54 -19.46
N ALA A 1080 -34.56 28.78 -20.56
CA ALA A 1080 -34.82 29.24 -21.92
C ALA A 1080 -35.95 28.40 -22.54
N TRP A 1081 -36.99 29.08 -23.02
CA TRP A 1081 -38.16 28.47 -23.65
C TRP A 1081 -38.14 28.71 -25.16
N PRO A 1082 -38.78 27.84 -25.99
CA PRO A 1082 -38.88 28.05 -27.44
C PRO A 1082 -39.59 29.36 -27.83
N ALA A 1083 -40.47 29.85 -26.95
CA ALA A 1083 -41.11 31.16 -27.04
C ALA A 1083 -41.63 31.59 -25.67
N GLU A 1084 -41.80 32.90 -25.49
CA GLU A 1084 -42.41 33.51 -24.30
C GLU A 1084 -43.78 34.11 -24.64
N LEU A 1085 -44.73 34.01 -23.69
CA LEU A 1085 -46.08 34.56 -23.82
C LEU A 1085 -46.21 35.88 -23.07
N PHE A 1086 -46.63 36.93 -23.78
CA PHE A 1086 -46.88 38.26 -23.23
C PHE A 1086 -48.38 38.54 -23.29
N LEU A 1087 -49.00 38.73 -22.13
CA LEU A 1087 -50.42 39.07 -22.01
C LEU A 1087 -50.57 40.51 -21.53
N PHE A 1088 -51.26 41.34 -22.30
CA PHE A 1088 -51.51 42.73 -21.94
C PHE A 1088 -52.98 42.92 -21.60
N ARG A 1089 -53.21 43.32 -20.35
CA ARG A 1089 -54.54 43.59 -19.78
C ARG A 1089 -54.78 45.08 -19.66
N GLY A 1090 -56.05 45.47 -19.74
CA GLY A 1090 -56.49 46.84 -19.60
C GLY A 1090 -57.99 46.94 -19.42
N ARG A 1091 -58.50 48.11 -19.04
CA ARG A 1091 -59.96 48.39 -19.00
C ARG A 1091 -60.59 48.43 -20.40
N ASP A 1092 -59.76 48.68 -21.40
CA ASP A 1092 -60.06 48.73 -22.83
C ASP A 1092 -58.79 48.40 -23.63
N GLU A 1093 -58.95 48.22 -24.94
CA GLU A 1093 -57.86 47.90 -25.86
C GLU A 1093 -56.77 49.00 -25.90
N GLN A 1094 -57.17 50.27 -25.74
CA GLN A 1094 -56.25 51.40 -25.72
C GLN A 1094 -55.31 51.35 -24.50
N ALA A 1095 -55.82 50.98 -23.33
CA ALA A 1095 -55.02 50.80 -22.12
C ALA A 1095 -54.02 49.63 -22.26
N ALA A 1096 -54.43 48.53 -22.89
CA ALA A 1096 -53.53 47.41 -23.17
C ALA A 1096 -52.43 47.79 -24.19
N ALA A 1097 -52.78 48.52 -25.25
CA ALA A 1097 -51.81 49.04 -26.22
C ALA A 1097 -50.79 50.00 -25.57
N GLN A 1098 -51.19 50.77 -24.56
CA GLN A 1098 -50.27 51.61 -23.78
C GLN A 1098 -49.28 50.78 -22.96
N ALA A 1099 -49.71 49.66 -22.39
CA ALA A 1099 -48.81 48.73 -21.70
C ALA A 1099 -47.80 48.07 -22.66
N VAL A 1100 -48.23 47.75 -23.89
CA VAL A 1100 -47.33 47.27 -24.96
C VAL A 1100 -46.26 48.31 -25.30
N ARG A 1101 -46.65 49.57 -25.49
CA ARG A 1101 -45.69 50.67 -25.77
C ARG A 1101 -44.72 50.91 -24.62
N ALA A 1102 -45.17 50.82 -23.39
CA ALA A 1102 -44.28 50.93 -22.22
C ALA A 1102 -43.24 49.81 -22.17
N LEU A 1103 -43.60 48.59 -22.60
CA LEU A 1103 -42.63 47.50 -22.72
C LEU A 1103 -41.65 47.72 -23.88
N LEU A 1104 -42.12 48.24 -25.01
CA LEU A 1104 -41.25 48.64 -26.13
C LEU A 1104 -40.22 49.69 -25.70
N ASP A 1105 -40.64 50.75 -25.01
CA ASP A 1105 -39.74 51.79 -24.50
C ASP A 1105 -38.71 51.20 -23.54
N LEU A 1106 -39.12 50.25 -22.69
CA LEU A 1106 -38.22 49.56 -21.76
C LEU A 1106 -37.17 48.72 -22.51
N ILE A 1107 -37.57 48.00 -23.56
CA ILE A 1107 -36.64 47.20 -24.38
C ILE A 1107 -35.64 48.11 -25.09
N GLU A 1108 -36.09 49.25 -25.63
CA GLU A 1108 -35.22 50.22 -26.31
C GLU A 1108 -34.23 50.89 -25.35
N GLN A 1109 -34.59 51.07 -24.07
CA GLN A 1109 -33.74 51.63 -23.03
C GLN A 1109 -32.80 50.63 -22.36
N ASP A 1110 -33.17 49.34 -22.33
CA ASP A 1110 -32.40 48.28 -21.69
C ASP A 1110 -31.03 48.09 -22.34
N GLY A 1111 -30.88 48.36 -23.64
CA GLY A 1111 -29.60 48.27 -24.33
C GLY A 1111 -29.06 46.83 -24.45
N GLY A 1112 -29.92 45.81 -24.26
CA GLY A 1112 -29.59 44.40 -24.46
C GLY A 1112 -29.05 43.66 -23.23
N HIS A 1113 -29.31 44.15 -22.02
CA HIS A 1113 -28.88 43.52 -20.77
C HIS A 1113 -29.87 42.44 -20.27
N SER A 1114 -31.16 42.56 -20.62
CA SER A 1114 -32.23 41.67 -20.15
C SER A 1114 -32.57 40.58 -21.17
N ARG A 1115 -32.96 39.39 -20.68
CA ARG A 1115 -33.41 38.25 -21.52
C ARG A 1115 -34.90 38.39 -21.86
N LEU A 1116 -35.33 37.65 -22.89
CA LEU A 1116 -36.74 37.61 -23.31
C LEU A 1116 -37.69 37.29 -22.14
N ARG A 1117 -37.31 36.31 -21.30
CA ARG A 1117 -38.06 35.92 -20.10
C ARG A 1117 -38.18 37.01 -19.06
N ASP A 1118 -37.22 37.92 -18.95
CA ASP A 1118 -37.22 38.99 -17.95
C ASP A 1118 -38.29 40.02 -18.32
N PHE A 1119 -38.41 40.32 -19.62
CA PHE A 1119 -39.52 41.10 -20.16
C PHE A 1119 -40.86 40.38 -20.03
N ALA A 1120 -40.90 39.06 -20.25
CA ALA A 1120 -42.11 38.25 -20.08
C ALA A 1120 -42.57 38.26 -18.62
N HIS A 1121 -41.65 38.09 -17.66
CA HIS A 1121 -41.90 38.19 -16.23
C HIS A 1121 -42.39 39.59 -15.85
N HIS A 1122 -41.75 40.65 -16.37
CA HIS A 1122 -42.21 42.03 -16.16
C HIS A 1122 -43.65 42.23 -16.64
N ALA A 1123 -43.96 41.75 -17.86
CA ALA A 1123 -45.31 41.82 -18.42
C ALA A 1123 -46.32 41.01 -17.59
N ALA A 1124 -45.94 39.81 -17.15
CA ALA A 1124 -46.78 38.95 -16.30
C ALA A 1124 -47.09 39.60 -14.95
N VAL A 1125 -46.10 40.15 -14.25
CA VAL A 1125 -46.30 40.85 -12.95
C VAL A 1125 -47.24 42.06 -13.11
N ARG A 1126 -47.13 42.81 -14.21
CA ARG A 1126 -48.09 43.89 -14.50
C ARG A 1126 -49.47 43.35 -14.84
N GLY A 1127 -49.53 42.27 -15.62
CA GLY A 1127 -50.74 41.54 -15.96
C GLY A 1127 -51.48 41.07 -14.71
N ASP A 1128 -50.79 40.47 -13.74
CA ASP A 1128 -51.38 39.98 -12.49
C ASP A 1128 -51.97 41.13 -11.66
N ARG A 1129 -51.26 42.26 -11.56
CA ARG A 1129 -51.79 43.47 -10.90
C ARG A 1129 -53.06 43.99 -11.58
N SER A 1130 -53.13 43.94 -12.91
CA SER A 1130 -54.33 44.29 -13.67
C SER A 1130 -55.45 43.25 -13.51
N ALA A 1131 -55.12 41.96 -13.43
CA ALA A 1131 -56.09 40.89 -13.22
C ALA A 1131 -56.79 41.00 -11.86
N VAL A 1132 -56.05 41.38 -10.80
CA VAL A 1132 -56.61 41.68 -9.47
C VAL A 1132 -57.64 42.82 -9.53
N ARG A 1133 -57.50 43.76 -10.47
CA ARG A 1133 -58.48 44.84 -10.72
C ARG A 1133 -59.64 44.44 -11.64
N GLY A 1134 -59.71 43.18 -12.07
CA GLY A 1134 -60.75 42.68 -12.97
C GLY A 1134 -60.57 43.06 -14.45
N GLU A 1135 -59.38 43.52 -14.85
CA GLU A 1135 -59.10 43.93 -16.23
C GLU A 1135 -58.90 42.70 -17.16
N PRO A 1136 -59.64 42.57 -18.27
CA PRO A 1136 -59.48 41.46 -19.22
C PRO A 1136 -58.19 41.58 -20.05
N VAL A 1137 -57.77 40.46 -20.65
CA VAL A 1137 -56.68 40.44 -21.64
C VAL A 1137 -57.22 40.99 -22.97
N HIS A 1138 -56.53 41.95 -23.57
CA HIS A 1138 -56.88 42.51 -24.88
C HIS A 1138 -55.87 42.17 -25.97
N LEU A 1139 -54.59 42.02 -25.62
CA LEU A 1139 -53.52 41.66 -26.57
C LEU A 1139 -52.69 40.51 -26.01
N ALA A 1140 -52.32 39.59 -26.88
CA ALA A 1140 -51.41 38.48 -26.58
C ALA A 1140 -50.32 38.42 -27.66
N VAL A 1141 -49.07 38.29 -27.25
CA VAL A 1141 -47.92 38.15 -28.16
C VAL A 1141 -47.13 36.92 -27.75
N VAL A 1142 -46.83 36.05 -28.71
CA VAL A 1142 -45.91 34.93 -28.54
C VAL A 1142 -44.64 35.29 -29.29
N ALA A 1143 -43.53 35.47 -28.57
CA ALA A 1143 -42.27 35.85 -29.18
C ALA A 1143 -41.25 34.72 -29.03
N PRO A 1144 -40.62 34.25 -30.13
CA PRO A 1144 -39.60 33.19 -30.07
C PRO A 1144 -38.21 33.72 -29.71
N SER A 1145 -37.98 35.03 -29.80
CA SER A 1145 -36.69 35.65 -29.48
C SER A 1145 -36.83 37.14 -29.16
N LEU A 1146 -35.80 37.69 -28.50
CA LEU A 1146 -35.73 39.13 -28.21
C LEU A 1146 -35.63 39.97 -29.50
N ASP A 1147 -34.99 39.46 -30.56
CA ASP A 1147 -34.89 40.17 -31.85
C ASP A 1147 -36.25 40.33 -32.54
N ARG A 1148 -37.14 39.35 -32.38
CA ARG A 1148 -38.49 39.39 -32.98
C ARG A 1148 -39.49 40.14 -32.11
N LEU A 1149 -39.26 40.22 -30.80
CA LEU A 1149 -40.20 40.81 -29.85
C LEU A 1149 -40.59 42.27 -30.21
N PRO A 1150 -39.66 43.21 -30.50
CA PRO A 1150 -40.02 44.59 -30.83
C PRO A 1150 -40.92 44.70 -32.05
N GLU A 1151 -40.67 43.92 -33.10
CA GLU A 1151 -41.53 43.89 -34.28
C GLU A 1151 -42.94 43.41 -33.93
N LEU A 1152 -43.04 42.31 -33.18
CA LEU A 1152 -44.32 41.72 -32.77
C LEU A 1152 -45.12 42.66 -31.85
N LEU A 1153 -44.46 43.33 -30.90
CA LEU A 1153 -45.10 44.31 -30.03
C LEU A 1153 -45.57 45.55 -30.79
N ARG A 1154 -44.80 46.06 -31.77
CA ARG A 1154 -45.22 47.20 -32.60
C ARG A 1154 -46.47 46.88 -33.42
N ARG A 1155 -46.54 45.68 -34.00
CA ARG A 1155 -47.72 45.18 -34.72
C ARG A 1155 -48.93 45.06 -33.80
N ALA A 1156 -48.76 44.46 -32.61
CA ALA A 1156 -49.82 44.35 -31.61
C ALA A 1156 -50.34 45.73 -31.15
N ALA A 1157 -49.46 46.72 -30.96
CA ALA A 1157 -49.84 48.08 -30.57
C ALA A 1157 -50.55 48.89 -31.68
N ALA A 1158 -50.44 48.43 -32.94
CA ALA A 1158 -51.10 49.01 -34.11
C ALA A 1158 -52.45 48.33 -34.44
N GLY A 1159 -52.85 47.28 -33.71
CA GLY A 1159 -54.05 46.50 -34.00
C GLY A 1159 -53.89 45.56 -35.20
N GLU A 1160 -52.65 45.27 -35.62
CA GLU A 1160 -52.37 44.33 -36.69
C GLU A 1160 -52.33 42.90 -36.13
N HIS A 1161 -53.41 42.16 -36.35
CA HIS A 1161 -53.50 40.74 -35.99
C HIS A 1161 -53.14 39.88 -37.21
N ALA A 1162 -52.24 38.92 -37.04
CA ALA A 1162 -51.92 37.86 -38.01
C ALA A 1162 -52.30 36.49 -37.47
#